data_AF-A0A961YXX2-F1
#
_entry.id   AF-A0A961YXX2-F1
#
_cell.length_a   1.000
_cell.length_b   1.000
_cell.length_c   1.000
_cell.angle_alpha   90.00
_cell.angle_beta   90.00
_cell.angle_gamma   90.00
#
_symmetry.space_group_name_H-M   'P 1'
#
loop_
_entity.id
_entity.type
_entity.pdbx_description
1 polymer ?
#
loop_
_entity_poly.entity_id
_entity_poly.type
_entity_poly.pdbx_seq_one_letter_code
_entity_poly.pdbx_strand_id
1 'polypeptide(L)'
;MRFRPSFLPPKIFTPRVVLSAWISVLCVSAPVFGPALADRFADIARTKHNLSVTGPGDVRSQEDRICVFCHTPHAANDKAPPPLWNRKLSGATYRPYESSSFDAGKRVGWLESAGRGQPGGASKLCLSCHDGTVALGSVLVLDGRQNQNINVSGTAPDGTIPEGKGASTGFTRRLGVDLTNDHPISFTFDDRLAAEDGELRRPSSTPELGPPRPGPDPELPLTDKQLQCTSCHDPHVRDVVAENIKFLRLNRFQEIPAVGPFFDKRRDQICLGCHEKEGWVDSAHAHMSVANETYTARAANLREFPVSAQVWRIGCLNCHDAHSVPGSRRLLREATDSVLTPKVGGQSAIEEGCYQCHSSTDNVLNGQNGATSSVPDIKQDFQSRRRMPIDERPEVHDIGTGSEPQPGKDFIESRRLLGRGNDRNRHVECTDCHNPHRVIRNRIFNASPTVPDIVGTRDRTPGVPQTNIASGVLRGSWGVEPVYGSPRFLDPPVVFSVKRGNPPVGGSTLASAPWVTREYQVCLKCHSTYGYTRPPELGQSRGGTPPGTNDVRRYTDQAMEFQAPPGDQGEPTTVVPGSGGPGGDQVSANHRSWHPVIAATGRTLAVRGGADANLWLPPWNQPDQIGVQTMYCSDCHGSETAPGTIIPQGGEHGRSWGPHGSNNNFILKGGFTARTGAPGTEGDICFKCHSYQNYATPDGDGVRSGFSNGEENLHAFHADKIGRMQCTWCHVAVPHGWKNKALLVNLNDVGPEGGLPPGTQVRNNTTAPYTNGPYYLGAVLKVVTFAPSGDWDDNNCGSVGPPGNGETGKDWMKDSSENCANPP
;
A
#
# COMPACT_ATOMS: atom_id res chain seq x y z
N MET A 1 -28.11 74.90 32.86
CA MET A 1 -29.21 75.09 33.83
C MET A 1 -28.82 74.48 35.17
N ARG A 2 -29.33 75.01 36.29
CA ARG A 2 -29.08 74.48 37.65
C ARG A 2 -29.93 73.23 37.92
N PHE A 3 -29.42 72.28 38.70
CA PHE A 3 -29.93 71.86 40.04
C PHE A 3 -29.52 70.43 40.46
N ARG A 4 -29.07 70.31 41.71
CA ARG A 4 -29.01 69.16 42.64
C ARG A 4 -29.78 69.62 43.93
N PRO A 5 -30.18 68.80 44.96
CA PRO A 5 -29.41 67.66 45.54
C PRO A 5 -30.16 66.53 46.34
N SER A 6 -29.37 65.67 47.05
CA SER A 6 -29.65 64.86 48.28
C SER A 6 -30.57 63.60 48.15
N PHE A 7 -30.64 62.58 49.04
CA PHE A 7 -30.06 62.15 50.36
C PHE A 7 -29.54 60.67 50.24
N LEU A 8 -28.45 60.13 50.86
CA LEU A 8 -28.11 59.68 52.26
C LEU A 8 -28.62 58.25 52.68
N PRO A 9 -28.07 57.50 53.70
CA PRO A 9 -26.88 56.62 53.58
C PRO A 9 -27.03 55.18 54.23
N PRO A 10 -26.10 54.52 55.00
CA PRO A 10 -25.65 53.12 54.70
C PRO A 10 -25.63 52.10 55.90
N LYS A 11 -24.92 50.96 55.76
CA LYS A 11 -24.10 50.14 56.75
C LYS A 11 -24.17 48.62 56.42
N ILE A 12 -23.33 47.64 56.85
CA ILE A 12 -21.89 47.39 57.21
C ILE A 12 -21.71 45.84 57.15
N PHE A 13 -20.57 45.26 56.68
CA PHE A 13 -19.75 44.21 57.39
C PHE A 13 -18.63 43.56 56.52
N THR A 14 -17.55 43.11 57.19
CA THR A 14 -16.26 42.64 56.64
C THR A 14 -16.07 41.11 56.78
N PRO A 15 -15.02 40.49 56.18
CA PRO A 15 -13.87 40.13 57.03
C PRO A 15 -12.46 40.03 56.38
N ARG A 16 -11.45 40.33 57.23
CA ARG A 16 -10.11 39.72 57.44
C ARG A 16 -9.14 39.38 56.29
N VAL A 17 -7.91 39.88 56.47
CA VAL A 17 -6.65 39.47 55.81
C VAL A 17 -5.95 38.40 56.67
N VAL A 18 -5.32 37.40 56.02
CA VAL A 18 -4.27 36.54 56.62
C VAL A 18 -3.09 36.48 55.65
N LEU A 19 -1.88 36.64 56.20
CA LEU A 19 -0.62 36.61 55.44
C LEU A 19 -0.17 35.16 55.20
N SER A 20 0.44 34.86 54.06
CA SER A 20 1.16 33.61 53.82
C SER A 20 2.35 33.86 52.89
N ALA A 21 3.53 33.43 53.31
CA ALA A 21 4.79 33.80 52.67
C ALA A 21 5.07 32.97 51.41
N TRP A 22 5.56 33.63 50.35
CA TRP A 22 6.03 32.97 49.13
C TRP A 22 7.55 32.80 49.18
N ILE A 23 8.01 31.54 49.23
CA ILE A 23 9.43 31.21 49.04
C ILE A 23 9.71 31.30 47.54
N SER A 24 10.59 32.23 47.15
CA SER A 24 11.01 32.40 45.76
C SER A 24 12.10 31.39 45.41
N VAL A 25 11.74 30.31 44.70
CA VAL A 25 12.71 29.41 44.09
C VAL A 25 13.24 30.06 42.81
N LEU A 26 14.50 30.50 42.82
CA LEU A 26 15.20 30.90 41.59
C LEU A 26 15.41 29.66 40.71
N CYS A 27 14.51 29.45 39.76
CA CYS A 27 14.79 28.58 38.62
C CYS A 27 15.77 29.29 37.69
N VAL A 28 17.06 28.96 37.80
CA VAL A 28 18.04 29.31 36.77
C VAL A 28 17.68 28.54 35.50
N SER A 29 16.99 29.23 34.59
CA SER A 29 16.68 28.73 33.25
C SER A 29 17.97 28.71 32.43
N ALA A 30 18.68 27.58 32.50
CA ALA A 30 19.72 27.29 31.52
C ALA A 30 19.08 27.29 30.12
N PRO A 31 19.55 28.12 29.17
CA PRO A 31 19.05 28.05 27.81
C PRO A 31 19.38 26.67 27.24
N VAL A 32 18.36 25.93 26.85
CA VAL A 32 18.53 24.73 26.05
C VAL A 32 18.98 25.18 24.66
N PHE A 33 20.30 25.26 24.48
CA PHE A 33 20.89 25.36 23.15
C PHE A 33 20.53 24.07 22.41
N GLY A 34 19.55 24.15 21.50
CA GLY A 34 19.43 23.16 20.44
C GLY A 34 20.74 23.08 19.66
N PRO A 35 21.03 21.94 19.00
CA PRO A 35 22.23 21.82 18.18
C PRO A 35 22.27 22.97 17.16
N ALA A 36 23.40 23.67 17.10
CA ALA A 36 23.58 24.75 16.14
C ALA A 36 23.49 24.16 14.73
N LEU A 37 22.47 24.56 13.97
CA LEU A 37 22.32 24.18 12.57
C LEU A 37 23.57 24.65 11.81
N ALA A 38 24.24 23.71 11.15
CA ALA A 38 25.51 23.98 10.49
C ALA A 38 25.30 24.75 9.20
N ASP A 39 25.69 26.04 9.19
CA ASP A 39 25.67 26.85 7.97
C ASP A 39 26.67 26.31 6.94
N ARG A 40 26.24 26.25 5.68
CA ARG A 40 27.08 25.88 4.53
C ARG A 40 28.13 26.96 4.31
N PHE A 41 29.41 26.59 4.34
CA PHE A 41 30.53 27.52 4.19
C PHE A 41 31.33 27.23 2.92
N ALA A 42 31.66 28.29 2.16
CA ALA A 42 32.47 28.21 0.95
C ALA A 42 33.97 28.06 1.30
N ASP A 43 34.51 26.85 1.13
CA ASP A 43 35.86 26.45 1.48
C ASP A 43 36.33 25.30 0.58
N ILE A 44 36.42 25.58 -0.73
CA ILE A 44 36.88 24.64 -1.76
C ILE A 44 38.18 23.93 -1.35
N ALA A 45 39.09 24.62 -0.66
CA ALA A 45 40.38 24.09 -0.21
C ALA A 45 40.26 22.86 0.70
N ARG A 46 39.16 22.74 1.47
CA ARG A 46 38.87 21.59 2.34
C ARG A 46 37.81 20.64 1.78
N THR A 47 37.49 20.73 0.49
CA THR A 47 36.62 19.77 -0.21
C THR A 47 37.44 18.71 -0.95
N LYS A 48 36.82 17.59 -1.35
CA LYS A 48 37.45 16.61 -2.26
C LYS A 48 37.61 17.12 -3.71
N HIS A 49 37.11 18.31 -4.03
CA HIS A 49 37.36 18.97 -5.32
C HIS A 49 38.67 19.79 -5.33
N ASN A 50 39.31 19.99 -4.17
CA ASN A 50 40.69 20.43 -4.14
C ASN A 50 41.60 19.27 -4.56
N LEU A 51 42.03 19.27 -5.83
CA LEU A 51 42.98 18.30 -6.39
C LEU A 51 44.45 18.76 -6.29
N SER A 52 44.74 19.88 -5.61
CA SER A 52 46.10 20.38 -5.39
C SER A 52 46.81 19.60 -4.27
N VAL A 53 48.10 19.89 -4.02
CA VAL A 53 48.88 19.29 -2.92
C VAL A 53 48.21 19.38 -1.55
N THR A 54 47.38 20.41 -1.33
CA THR A 54 46.66 20.63 -0.06
C THR A 54 45.32 19.90 0.02
N GLY A 55 44.95 19.16 -1.03
CA GLY A 55 43.70 18.42 -1.14
C GLY A 55 43.51 17.36 -0.03
N PRO A 56 42.32 17.29 0.61
CA PRO A 56 42.00 16.28 1.62
C PRO A 56 41.53 14.94 1.01
N GLY A 57 41.48 14.82 -0.31
CA GLY A 57 41.07 13.59 -1.01
C GLY A 57 42.24 12.70 -1.40
N ASP A 58 41.96 11.41 -1.58
CA ASP A 58 42.93 10.42 -2.08
C ASP A 58 43.37 10.70 -3.53
N VAL A 59 42.52 11.40 -4.29
CA VAL A 59 42.77 11.85 -5.66
C VAL A 59 43.31 13.28 -5.61
N ARG A 60 44.59 13.47 -5.90
CA ARG A 60 45.28 14.77 -5.82
C ARG A 60 46.58 14.80 -6.63
N SER A 61 47.16 15.97 -6.80
CA SER A 61 48.34 16.20 -7.64
C SER A 61 49.54 16.75 -6.85
N GLN A 62 50.61 17.09 -7.58
CA GLN A 62 51.74 17.89 -7.06
C GLN A 62 51.67 19.39 -7.44
N GLU A 63 50.55 19.83 -8.02
CA GLU A 63 50.26 21.23 -8.36
C GLU A 63 49.67 21.94 -7.13
N ASP A 64 49.98 23.23 -6.92
CA ASP A 64 49.60 23.98 -5.72
C ASP A 64 48.30 24.77 -5.89
N ARG A 65 48.00 25.24 -7.11
CA ARG A 65 46.79 26.00 -7.43
C ARG A 65 45.54 25.12 -7.37
N ILE A 66 44.57 25.53 -6.55
CA ILE A 66 43.32 24.79 -6.34
C ILE A 66 42.39 24.88 -7.56
N CYS A 67 42.22 26.09 -8.12
CA CYS A 67 41.20 26.33 -9.14
C CYS A 67 41.58 25.82 -10.54
N VAL A 68 42.86 25.58 -10.82
CA VAL A 68 43.37 25.37 -12.19
C VAL A 68 42.81 24.11 -12.87
N PHE A 69 42.40 23.11 -12.09
CA PHE A 69 41.74 21.89 -12.59
C PHE A 69 40.38 22.14 -13.25
N CYS A 70 39.71 23.24 -12.86
CA CYS A 70 38.34 23.57 -13.24
C CYS A 70 38.27 24.89 -14.02
N HIS A 71 38.98 25.93 -13.58
CA HIS A 71 38.86 27.30 -14.07
C HIS A 71 40.18 27.89 -14.55
N THR A 72 40.09 28.78 -15.54
CA THR A 72 41.21 29.57 -16.05
C THR A 72 40.78 31.03 -16.17
N PRO A 73 41.65 32.03 -15.86
CA PRO A 73 41.30 33.43 -16.03
C PRO A 73 41.15 33.85 -17.50
N HIS A 74 41.76 33.12 -18.45
CA HIS A 74 41.75 33.44 -19.88
C HIS A 74 41.83 32.18 -20.75
N ALA A 75 41.47 32.28 -22.04
CA ALA A 75 41.55 31.19 -23.02
C ALA A 75 40.85 29.89 -22.57
N ALA A 76 39.69 30.05 -21.94
CA ALA A 76 38.80 28.96 -21.54
C ALA A 76 38.19 28.22 -22.73
N ASN A 77 37.52 27.11 -22.44
CA ASN A 77 36.69 26.39 -23.39
C ASN A 77 35.53 27.28 -23.89
N ASP A 78 35.53 27.64 -25.17
CA ASP A 78 34.49 28.47 -25.80
C ASP A 78 33.15 27.74 -26.01
N LYS A 79 33.12 26.41 -25.78
CA LYS A 79 31.91 25.57 -25.81
C LYS A 79 31.37 25.25 -24.42
N ALA A 80 32.06 25.66 -23.35
CA ALA A 80 31.59 25.46 -21.98
C ALA A 80 30.68 26.62 -21.54
N PRO A 81 29.64 26.35 -20.74
CA PRO A 81 28.90 27.41 -20.06
C PRO A 81 29.82 28.18 -19.09
N PRO A 82 29.48 29.44 -18.74
CA PRO A 82 30.22 30.20 -17.75
C PRO A 82 30.14 29.58 -16.34
N PRO A 83 31.11 29.87 -15.44
CA PRO A 83 32.29 30.71 -15.66
C PRO A 83 33.41 29.97 -16.43
N LEU A 84 34.46 30.71 -16.79
CA LEU A 84 35.58 30.27 -17.63
C LEU A 84 36.12 28.86 -17.23
N TRP A 85 35.83 27.85 -18.05
CA TRP A 85 36.19 26.46 -17.81
C TRP A 85 37.52 26.06 -18.46
N ASN A 86 38.41 25.42 -17.68
CA ASN A 86 39.76 25.04 -18.09
C ASN A 86 39.87 23.58 -18.57
N ARG A 87 38.78 22.96 -19.03
CA ARG A 87 38.80 21.56 -19.49
C ARG A 87 38.05 21.40 -20.81
N LYS A 88 38.39 20.36 -21.57
CA LYS A 88 37.53 19.88 -22.66
C LYS A 88 36.24 19.32 -22.05
N LEU A 89 35.12 19.55 -22.72
CA LEU A 89 33.87 18.85 -22.40
C LEU A 89 33.94 17.43 -22.96
N SER A 90 33.18 16.52 -22.37
CA SER A 90 32.98 15.19 -22.94
C SER A 90 32.30 15.28 -24.31
N GLY A 91 32.75 14.43 -25.24
CA GLY A 91 32.11 14.18 -26.53
C GLY A 91 31.18 12.96 -26.51
N ALA A 92 30.95 12.35 -25.34
CA ALA A 92 30.11 11.17 -25.22
C ALA A 92 28.63 11.46 -25.51
N THR A 93 27.92 10.41 -25.92
CA THR A 93 26.45 10.39 -25.98
C THR A 93 25.94 9.68 -24.73
N TYR A 94 25.07 10.35 -23.98
CA TYR A 94 24.50 9.87 -22.73
C TYR A 94 23.14 9.20 -22.96
N ARG A 95 22.82 8.22 -22.11
CA ARG A 95 21.48 7.65 -21.95
C ARG A 95 20.81 8.29 -20.72
N PRO A 96 19.89 9.26 -20.89
CA PRO A 96 19.26 9.97 -19.77
C PRO A 96 18.27 9.10 -18.99
N TYR A 97 17.84 9.58 -17.84
CA TYR A 97 16.74 9.01 -17.06
C TYR A 97 15.40 9.06 -17.81
N GLU A 98 14.69 7.92 -17.85
CA GLU A 98 13.35 7.79 -18.43
C GLU A 98 12.43 6.99 -17.51
N SER A 99 11.18 7.43 -17.37
CA SER A 99 10.12 6.74 -16.63
C SER A 99 8.75 7.24 -17.10
N SER A 100 7.70 6.41 -17.06
CA SER A 100 6.33 6.89 -17.29
C SER A 100 5.91 7.95 -16.26
N SER A 101 6.52 7.94 -15.07
CA SER A 101 6.29 8.88 -13.97
C SER A 101 7.19 10.12 -14.03
N PHE A 102 7.86 10.38 -15.15
CA PHE A 102 8.73 11.53 -15.36
C PHE A 102 8.10 12.47 -16.40
N ASP A 103 7.20 13.34 -15.95
CA ASP A 103 6.40 14.18 -16.84
C ASP A 103 7.24 15.21 -17.64
N ALA A 104 8.41 15.61 -17.14
CA ALA A 104 9.31 16.48 -17.90
C ALA A 104 9.81 15.82 -19.20
N GLY A 105 10.11 14.51 -19.16
CA GLY A 105 10.55 13.74 -20.33
C GLY A 105 9.47 13.58 -21.40
N LYS A 106 8.19 13.73 -21.04
CA LYS A 106 7.05 13.67 -21.99
C LYS A 106 6.89 14.95 -22.82
N ARG A 107 7.59 16.03 -22.48
CA ARG A 107 7.41 17.33 -23.13
C ARG A 107 8.10 17.37 -24.50
N VAL A 108 7.34 17.79 -25.51
CA VAL A 108 7.89 18.25 -26.80
C VAL A 108 8.86 19.40 -26.49
N GLY A 109 10.14 19.20 -26.78
CA GLY A 109 11.23 20.05 -26.26
C GLY A 109 12.32 19.26 -25.55
N TRP A 110 12.03 18.19 -24.80
CA TRP A 110 13.10 17.38 -24.17
C TRP A 110 13.99 16.69 -25.22
N LEU A 111 13.39 16.21 -26.31
CA LEU A 111 14.11 15.72 -27.49
C LEU A 111 14.72 16.85 -28.34
N GLU A 112 14.15 18.06 -28.34
CA GLU A 112 14.43 19.10 -29.36
C GLU A 112 15.30 20.25 -28.86
N SER A 113 15.07 20.80 -27.66
CA SER A 113 15.73 22.02 -27.15
C SER A 113 17.18 21.83 -26.70
N ALA A 114 17.73 20.61 -26.83
CA ALA A 114 19.15 20.33 -26.71
C ALA A 114 19.63 19.24 -27.70
N GLY A 115 18.88 19.01 -28.80
CA GLY A 115 19.24 18.05 -29.84
C GLY A 115 19.52 16.62 -29.31
N ARG A 116 18.45 15.85 -29.03
CA ARG A 116 18.45 14.44 -28.58
C ARG A 116 18.64 14.19 -27.06
N GLY A 117 18.02 15.00 -26.20
CA GLY A 117 17.94 14.70 -24.75
C GLY A 117 19.29 14.56 -24.05
N GLN A 118 20.32 15.23 -24.55
CA GLN A 118 21.68 15.15 -24.01
C GLN A 118 21.86 16.16 -22.87
N PRO A 119 22.59 15.81 -21.79
CA PRO A 119 22.95 16.76 -20.74
C PRO A 119 23.56 18.05 -21.31
N GLY A 120 23.07 19.18 -20.83
CA GLY A 120 23.43 20.53 -21.25
C GLY A 120 23.81 21.41 -20.07
N GLY A 121 23.95 22.72 -20.32
CA GLY A 121 24.20 23.73 -19.29
C GLY A 121 25.36 23.36 -18.34
N ALA A 122 25.25 23.83 -17.09
CA ALA A 122 26.27 23.63 -16.05
C ALA A 122 26.60 22.15 -15.77
N SER A 123 25.66 21.22 -16.02
CA SER A 123 25.89 19.78 -15.81
C SER A 123 27.01 19.21 -16.71
N LYS A 124 27.25 19.79 -17.90
CA LYS A 124 28.39 19.40 -18.75
C LYS A 124 29.75 19.66 -18.10
N LEU A 125 29.85 20.63 -17.18
CA LEU A 125 31.09 20.90 -16.44
C LEU A 125 31.41 19.70 -15.52
N CYS A 126 30.42 19.28 -14.73
CA CYS A 126 30.52 18.11 -13.84
C CYS A 126 30.82 16.83 -14.61
N LEU A 127 30.09 16.58 -15.71
CA LEU A 127 30.27 15.38 -16.53
C LEU A 127 31.65 15.32 -17.20
N SER A 128 32.34 16.45 -17.45
CA SER A 128 33.75 16.47 -17.94
C SER A 128 34.81 15.91 -16.96
N CYS A 129 34.36 15.38 -15.82
CA CYS A 129 35.12 14.54 -14.90
C CYS A 129 34.34 13.28 -14.51
N HIS A 130 33.05 13.44 -14.16
CA HIS A 130 32.24 12.40 -13.53
C HIS A 130 31.70 11.33 -14.48
N ASP A 131 31.68 11.57 -15.80
CA ASP A 131 31.40 10.50 -16.76
C ASP A 131 32.58 9.52 -16.93
N GLY A 132 33.76 9.87 -16.42
CA GLY A 132 34.97 9.05 -16.52
C GLY A 132 35.45 8.84 -17.95
N THR A 133 35.26 9.81 -18.85
CA THR A 133 35.79 9.80 -20.24
C THR A 133 36.98 10.73 -20.44
N VAL A 134 37.19 11.70 -19.55
CA VAL A 134 38.27 12.69 -19.62
C VAL A 134 39.18 12.58 -18.39
N ALA A 135 40.49 12.48 -18.60
CA ALA A 135 41.47 12.41 -17.51
C ALA A 135 41.40 13.66 -16.61
N LEU A 136 41.47 13.47 -15.28
CA LEU A 136 41.34 14.56 -14.31
C LEU A 136 42.46 15.60 -14.46
N GLY A 137 43.66 15.16 -14.85
CA GLY A 137 44.81 16.03 -15.12
C GLY A 137 44.71 16.90 -16.37
N SER A 138 43.81 16.58 -17.32
CA SER A 138 43.76 17.23 -18.63
C SER A 138 43.14 18.62 -18.55
N VAL A 139 43.96 19.65 -18.67
CA VAL A 139 43.57 21.08 -18.63
C VAL A 139 43.87 21.79 -19.95
N LEU A 140 43.06 22.80 -20.29
CA LEU A 140 43.21 23.58 -21.52
C LEU A 140 44.36 24.57 -21.44
N VAL A 141 44.62 25.15 -20.27
CA VAL A 141 45.66 26.15 -20.04
C VAL A 141 46.37 25.86 -18.72
N LEU A 142 47.70 25.82 -18.74
CA LEU A 142 48.57 25.79 -17.57
C LEU A 142 49.82 26.63 -17.87
N ASP A 143 50.17 27.58 -17.01
CA ASP A 143 51.33 28.47 -17.17
C ASP A 143 51.44 29.14 -18.55
N GLY A 144 50.29 29.57 -19.09
CA GLY A 144 50.17 30.19 -20.41
C GLY A 144 50.29 29.22 -21.60
N ARG A 145 50.49 27.93 -21.36
CA ARG A 145 50.60 26.88 -22.39
C ARG A 145 49.28 26.15 -22.57
N GLN A 146 48.94 25.81 -23.81
CA GLN A 146 47.69 25.12 -24.13
C GLN A 146 47.80 23.59 -24.06
N ASN A 147 46.66 22.90 -23.84
CA ASN A 147 46.51 21.44 -23.83
C ASN A 147 47.55 20.73 -22.93
N GLN A 148 47.52 21.05 -21.64
CA GLN A 148 48.48 20.53 -20.66
C GLN A 148 47.86 19.41 -19.82
N ASN A 149 48.70 18.56 -19.23
CA ASN A 149 48.25 17.46 -18.37
C ASN A 149 48.98 17.50 -17.03
N ILE A 150 48.26 17.84 -15.97
CA ILE A 150 48.76 17.81 -14.58
C ILE A 150 48.76 16.35 -14.13
N ASN A 151 49.85 15.88 -13.51
CA ASN A 151 49.87 14.52 -12.97
C ASN A 151 49.01 14.43 -11.70
N VAL A 152 47.90 13.68 -11.75
CA VAL A 152 46.97 13.46 -10.64
C VAL A 152 47.07 12.01 -10.19
N SER A 153 47.55 11.79 -8.96
CA SER A 153 47.63 10.49 -8.32
C SER A 153 46.26 10.03 -7.78
N GLY A 154 46.14 8.73 -7.51
CA GLY A 154 44.89 8.12 -7.05
C GLY A 154 43.80 8.00 -8.11
N THR A 155 44.10 8.32 -9.38
CA THR A 155 43.22 8.20 -10.56
C THR A 155 43.03 6.75 -11.02
N ALA A 156 42.11 6.52 -11.97
CA ALA A 156 42.06 5.28 -12.75
C ALA A 156 43.31 5.16 -13.67
N PRO A 157 43.61 3.97 -14.24
CA PRO A 157 44.81 3.76 -15.07
C PRO A 157 44.92 4.67 -16.31
N ASP A 158 43.80 5.19 -16.81
CA ASP A 158 43.69 6.15 -17.91
C ASP A 158 43.70 7.63 -17.45
N GLY A 159 43.93 7.87 -16.15
CA GLY A 159 43.89 9.19 -15.53
C GLY A 159 42.48 9.71 -15.22
N THR A 160 41.42 8.96 -15.51
CA THR A 160 40.02 9.38 -15.24
C THR A 160 39.65 9.21 -13.76
N ILE A 161 38.43 9.62 -13.40
CA ILE A 161 37.92 9.46 -12.04
C ILE A 161 37.82 7.96 -11.67
N PRO A 162 38.33 7.51 -10.50
CA PRO A 162 38.34 6.09 -10.19
C PRO A 162 36.97 5.60 -9.77
N GLU A 163 36.64 4.37 -10.13
CA GLU A 163 35.32 3.74 -9.92
C GLU A 163 34.92 3.57 -8.44
N GLY A 164 35.87 3.70 -7.51
CA GLY A 164 35.60 3.61 -6.08
C GLY A 164 35.20 2.19 -5.68
N LYS A 165 33.91 1.99 -5.34
CA LYS A 165 33.37 0.66 -4.99
C LYS A 165 32.88 -0.16 -6.20
N GLY A 166 33.01 0.38 -7.42
CA GLY A 166 32.70 -0.31 -8.67
C GLY A 166 31.54 0.33 -9.44
N ALA A 167 31.60 0.26 -10.78
CA ALA A 167 30.66 0.94 -11.68
C ALA A 167 29.21 0.44 -11.59
N SER A 168 28.96 -0.76 -11.06
CA SER A 168 27.61 -1.33 -10.88
C SER A 168 27.00 -1.08 -9.50
N THR A 169 27.53 -0.11 -8.75
CA THR A 169 27.11 0.19 -7.37
C THR A 169 26.59 1.62 -7.23
N GLY A 170 25.56 1.82 -6.41
CA GLY A 170 25.07 3.16 -6.04
C GLY A 170 26.02 3.92 -5.07
N PHE A 171 27.30 3.55 -5.03
CA PHE A 171 28.37 4.25 -4.29
C PHE A 171 29.46 4.80 -5.23
N THR A 172 29.23 4.74 -6.54
CA THR A 172 30.17 5.28 -7.52
C THR A 172 30.22 6.81 -7.49
N ARG A 173 31.39 7.34 -7.83
CA ARG A 173 31.63 8.75 -8.19
C ARG A 173 31.83 8.94 -9.69
N ARG A 174 31.97 7.82 -10.42
CA ARG A 174 31.97 7.70 -11.88
C ARG A 174 30.54 7.35 -12.29
N LEU A 175 29.75 8.35 -12.68
CA LEU A 175 28.38 8.15 -13.16
C LEU A 175 28.40 7.41 -14.51
N GLY A 176 29.43 7.67 -15.32
CA GLY A 176 29.51 7.10 -16.67
C GLY A 176 28.67 7.90 -17.67
N VAL A 177 28.32 7.24 -18.77
CA VAL A 177 27.47 7.80 -19.84
C VAL A 177 26.03 7.26 -19.78
N ASP A 178 25.76 6.33 -18.88
CA ASP A 178 24.43 5.80 -18.60
C ASP A 178 23.91 6.45 -17.32
N LEU A 179 22.93 7.33 -17.48
CA LEU A 179 22.32 8.13 -16.40
C LEU A 179 20.90 7.63 -16.08
N THR A 180 20.56 6.39 -16.48
CA THR A 180 19.22 5.80 -16.27
C THR A 180 18.89 5.51 -14.80
N ASN A 181 19.90 5.50 -13.94
CA ASN A 181 19.83 5.35 -12.48
C ASN A 181 20.14 6.65 -11.72
N ASP A 182 20.28 7.78 -12.42
CA ASP A 182 20.59 9.09 -11.84
C ASP A 182 19.38 10.04 -11.87
N HIS A 183 19.34 10.99 -10.93
CA HIS A 183 18.32 12.02 -10.91
C HIS A 183 18.35 12.85 -12.20
N PRO A 184 17.19 13.06 -12.87
CA PRO A 184 17.15 13.80 -14.13
C PRO A 184 17.69 15.23 -13.95
N ILE A 185 18.37 15.70 -15.00
CA ILE A 185 19.03 17.01 -15.11
C ILE A 185 18.86 17.56 -16.53
N SER A 186 19.24 18.81 -16.73
CA SER A 186 19.19 19.53 -18.02
C SER A 186 17.79 19.64 -18.63
N PHE A 187 16.77 19.71 -17.78
CA PHE A 187 15.37 19.88 -18.18
C PHE A 187 14.78 21.18 -17.66
N THR A 188 13.91 21.82 -18.44
CA THR A 188 13.19 23.03 -18.03
C THR A 188 12.27 22.74 -16.85
N PHE A 189 12.53 23.39 -15.73
CA PHE A 189 11.73 23.31 -14.51
C PHE A 189 10.96 24.62 -14.36
N ASP A 190 9.65 24.57 -14.60
CA ASP A 190 8.77 25.74 -14.61
C ASP A 190 7.41 25.47 -13.94
N ASP A 191 6.62 26.51 -13.68
CA ASP A 191 5.30 26.38 -13.03
C ASP A 191 4.30 25.56 -13.85
N ARG A 192 4.54 25.44 -15.16
CA ARG A 192 3.77 24.57 -16.04
C ARG A 192 4.10 23.11 -15.75
N LEU A 193 5.37 22.77 -15.50
CA LEU A 193 5.79 21.40 -15.19
C LEU A 193 5.21 20.98 -13.83
N ALA A 194 5.29 21.88 -12.86
CA ALA A 194 4.65 21.69 -11.55
C ALA A 194 3.13 21.50 -11.64
N ALA A 195 2.46 22.15 -12.61
CA ALA A 195 1.04 21.92 -12.87
C ALA A 195 0.75 20.57 -13.55
N GLU A 196 1.61 20.11 -14.45
CA GLU A 196 1.45 18.86 -15.20
C GLU A 196 1.76 17.62 -14.32
N ASP A 197 2.80 17.68 -13.49
CA ASP A 197 3.25 16.61 -12.56
C ASP A 197 2.36 16.54 -11.31
N GLY A 198 2.05 17.68 -10.70
CA GLY A 198 1.19 17.77 -9.51
C GLY A 198 1.87 17.53 -8.15
N GLU A 199 3.14 17.11 -8.13
CA GLU A 199 3.95 16.95 -6.92
C GLU A 199 5.32 17.66 -7.01
N LEU A 200 5.47 18.64 -7.91
CA LEU A 200 6.60 19.59 -7.90
C LEU A 200 6.15 20.95 -7.37
N ARG A 201 7.07 21.65 -6.71
CA ARG A 201 6.90 23.05 -6.32
C ARG A 201 6.97 23.97 -7.54
N ARG A 202 6.27 25.11 -7.46
CA ARG A 202 6.25 26.15 -8.50
C ARG A 202 7.36 27.18 -8.24
N PRO A 203 8.37 27.35 -9.13
CA PRO A 203 9.38 28.39 -8.98
C PRO A 203 8.82 29.81 -8.76
N SER A 204 7.62 30.13 -9.27
CA SER A 204 6.98 31.43 -9.02
C SER A 204 6.62 31.69 -7.54
N SER A 205 6.48 30.64 -6.73
CA SER A 205 5.96 30.72 -5.36
C SER A 205 6.82 30.01 -4.31
N THR A 206 8.05 29.60 -4.67
CA THR A 206 9.01 28.97 -3.76
C THR A 206 10.29 29.80 -3.73
N PRO A 207 10.50 30.66 -2.71
CA PRO A 207 11.61 31.62 -2.68
C PRO A 207 13.01 31.01 -2.85
N GLU A 208 13.18 29.77 -2.42
CA GLU A 208 14.42 28.96 -2.46
C GLU A 208 14.68 28.33 -3.85
N LEU A 209 13.70 28.27 -4.74
CA LEU A 209 13.76 27.56 -6.03
C LEU A 209 13.47 28.51 -7.19
N GLY A 210 14.47 28.77 -8.04
CA GLY A 210 14.25 29.65 -9.19
C GLY A 210 15.52 30.02 -9.94
N PRO A 211 15.41 30.77 -11.05
CA PRO A 211 16.57 31.33 -11.74
C PRO A 211 17.28 32.37 -10.85
N PRO A 212 18.58 32.65 -11.11
CA PRO A 212 19.29 33.78 -10.53
C PRO A 212 18.50 35.10 -10.64
N ARG A 213 18.55 35.93 -9.59
CA ARG A 213 17.74 37.16 -9.47
C ARG A 213 18.52 38.28 -8.79
N PRO A 214 18.17 39.57 -9.01
CA PRO A 214 18.78 40.68 -8.27
C PRO A 214 18.57 40.52 -6.76
N GLY A 215 19.66 40.29 -6.02
CA GLY A 215 19.64 39.93 -4.59
C GLY A 215 20.48 38.68 -4.33
N PRO A 216 20.25 37.95 -3.22
CA PRO A 216 20.81 36.61 -3.05
C PRO A 216 20.14 35.64 -4.03
N ASP A 217 20.97 34.83 -4.68
CA ASP A 217 20.51 33.73 -5.53
C ASP A 217 19.68 32.71 -4.70
N PRO A 218 18.68 32.06 -5.30
CA PRO A 218 17.95 30.98 -4.64
C PRO A 218 18.87 29.82 -4.26
N GLU A 219 18.63 29.19 -3.10
CA GLU A 219 19.44 28.05 -2.63
C GLU A 219 19.38 26.82 -3.55
N LEU A 220 18.33 26.72 -4.39
CA LEU A 220 18.19 25.74 -5.48
C LEU A 220 18.10 26.49 -6.82
N PRO A 221 19.25 26.90 -7.39
CA PRO A 221 19.27 27.76 -8.59
C PRO A 221 18.92 26.98 -9.86
N LEU A 222 18.08 27.56 -10.71
CA LEU A 222 17.69 27.06 -12.04
C LEU A 222 18.42 27.81 -13.16
N THR A 223 19.66 27.42 -13.45
CA THR A 223 20.45 27.99 -14.55
C THR A 223 19.72 27.78 -15.88
N ASP A 224 19.52 28.85 -16.66
CA ASP A 224 18.73 28.84 -17.90
C ASP A 224 17.31 28.28 -17.75
N LYS A 225 16.70 28.43 -16.54
CA LYS A 225 15.42 27.82 -16.13
C LYS A 225 15.43 26.29 -16.14
N GLN A 226 16.59 25.66 -16.10
CA GLN A 226 16.74 24.21 -16.05
C GLN A 226 17.24 23.73 -14.69
N LEU A 227 16.77 22.54 -14.28
CA LEU A 227 17.40 21.82 -13.17
C LEU A 227 18.75 21.24 -13.64
N GLN A 228 19.82 21.48 -12.90
CA GLN A 228 21.19 21.06 -13.25
C GLN A 228 21.85 20.38 -12.04
N CYS A 229 23.01 19.73 -12.24
CA CYS A 229 23.85 19.27 -11.11
C CYS A 229 24.11 20.39 -10.09
N THR A 230 24.32 21.62 -10.58
CA THR A 230 24.57 22.82 -9.76
C THR A 230 23.34 23.34 -9.00
N SER A 231 22.13 22.86 -9.31
CA SER A 231 20.92 23.18 -8.53
C SER A 231 20.96 22.51 -7.16
N CYS A 232 21.52 21.30 -7.05
CA CYS A 232 21.62 20.57 -5.80
C CYS A 232 23.02 20.64 -5.18
N HIS A 233 24.07 20.64 -6.00
CA HIS A 233 25.46 20.64 -5.54
C HIS A 233 26.17 21.99 -5.71
N ASP A 234 27.06 22.30 -4.78
CA ASP A 234 28.09 23.32 -4.94
C ASP A 234 29.46 22.72 -4.59
N PRO A 235 30.38 22.53 -5.56
CA PRO A 235 31.66 21.90 -5.28
C PRO A 235 32.53 22.73 -4.32
N HIS A 236 32.20 24.01 -4.10
CA HIS A 236 32.95 24.91 -3.21
C HIS A 236 32.49 24.86 -1.75
N VAL A 237 31.31 24.30 -1.44
CA VAL A 237 30.80 24.30 -0.06
C VAL A 237 31.17 23.05 0.72
N ARG A 238 31.35 23.21 2.03
CA ARG A 238 31.43 22.12 2.99
C ARG A 238 30.64 22.43 4.26
N ASP A 239 30.59 21.42 5.12
CA ASP A 239 30.10 21.53 6.49
C ASP A 239 31.26 21.76 7.48
N VAL A 240 30.97 22.38 8.62
CA VAL A 240 31.91 22.65 9.72
C VAL A 240 31.97 21.53 10.75
N VAL A 241 30.91 20.73 10.95
CA VAL A 241 30.84 19.65 11.95
C VAL A 241 31.20 18.25 11.38
N ALA A 242 31.98 18.22 10.31
CA ALA A 242 32.48 17.01 9.65
C ALA A 242 31.41 16.05 9.08
N GLU A 243 30.16 16.49 8.98
CA GLU A 243 29.12 15.71 8.32
C GLU A 243 29.37 15.56 6.81
N ASN A 244 29.07 14.37 6.30
CA ASN A 244 29.21 14.04 4.88
C ASN A 244 27.99 14.57 4.10
N ILE A 245 28.02 15.88 3.84
CA ILE A 245 26.93 16.61 3.17
C ILE A 245 26.88 16.43 1.66
N LYS A 246 27.77 15.64 1.06
CA LYS A 246 27.80 15.36 -0.39
C LYS A 246 27.81 16.62 -1.30
N PHE A 247 28.42 17.72 -0.83
CA PHE A 247 28.41 19.02 -1.50
C PHE A 247 27.02 19.63 -1.72
N LEU A 248 25.99 19.16 -1.00
CA LEU A 248 24.63 19.62 -1.18
C LEU A 248 24.44 21.05 -0.65
N ARG A 249 23.73 21.88 -1.41
CA ARG A 249 23.39 23.27 -1.03
C ARG A 249 22.51 23.34 0.23
N LEU A 250 21.70 22.31 0.47
CA LEU A 250 20.75 22.24 1.59
C LEU A 250 20.92 20.92 2.39
N ASN A 251 20.00 20.64 3.30
CA ASN A 251 20.10 19.48 4.21
C ASN A 251 20.02 18.14 3.47
N ARG A 252 20.90 17.21 3.83
CA ARG A 252 20.91 15.84 3.29
C ARG A 252 19.82 14.96 3.94
N PHE A 253 19.45 15.28 5.17
CA PHE A 253 18.50 14.57 6.00
C PHE A 253 17.42 15.54 6.50
N GLN A 254 16.38 15.00 7.12
CA GLN A 254 15.40 15.80 7.86
C GLN A 254 15.96 16.07 9.26
N GLU A 255 16.07 17.34 9.64
CA GLU A 255 16.67 17.76 10.91
C GLU A 255 15.64 17.93 12.02
N ILE A 256 14.46 18.43 11.67
CA ILE A 256 13.31 18.67 12.54
C ILE A 256 12.08 18.15 11.79
N PRO A 257 11.07 17.55 12.46
CA PRO A 257 9.86 17.08 11.76
C PRO A 257 9.26 18.17 10.87
N ALA A 258 8.85 17.80 9.66
CA ALA A 258 8.22 18.72 8.72
C ALA A 258 6.89 19.24 9.29
N VAL A 259 6.57 20.52 9.05
CA VAL A 259 5.37 21.17 9.60
C VAL A 259 4.61 21.88 8.49
N GLY A 260 3.51 21.27 8.03
CA GLY A 260 2.67 21.81 6.97
C GLY A 260 3.28 21.70 5.56
N PRO A 261 2.67 22.32 4.54
CA PRO A 261 3.04 22.11 3.14
C PRO A 261 4.27 22.91 2.67
N PHE A 262 4.74 23.89 3.46
CA PHE A 262 5.81 24.80 3.07
C PHE A 262 7.19 24.17 3.28
N PHE A 263 8.14 24.49 2.41
CA PHE A 263 9.54 24.10 2.57
C PHE A 263 10.26 25.02 3.56
N ASP A 264 10.94 24.47 4.55
CA ASP A 264 11.88 25.20 5.41
C ASP A 264 13.30 24.67 5.21
N LYS A 265 14.13 25.45 4.50
CA LYS A 265 15.54 25.14 4.21
C LYS A 265 16.42 24.87 5.44
N ARG A 266 15.97 25.21 6.65
CA ARG A 266 16.67 24.91 7.91
C ARG A 266 16.30 23.54 8.49
N ARG A 267 15.17 22.96 8.09
CA ARG A 267 14.62 21.70 8.66
C ARG A 267 14.59 20.57 7.65
N ASP A 268 14.21 20.90 6.43
CA ASP A 268 13.73 19.94 5.45
C ASP A 268 14.85 19.37 4.59
N GLN A 269 14.73 18.08 4.30
CA GLN A 269 15.59 17.39 3.35
C GLN A 269 15.46 18.04 1.95
N ILE A 270 16.59 18.25 1.27
CA ILE A 270 16.69 18.97 -0.01
C ILE A 270 15.67 18.56 -1.09
N CYS A 271 15.25 17.29 -1.08
CA CYS A 271 14.22 16.74 -1.98
C CYS A 271 12.92 17.56 -1.92
N LEU A 272 12.51 17.99 -0.72
CA LEU A 272 11.27 18.74 -0.47
C LEU A 272 11.34 20.20 -0.93
N GLY A 273 12.51 20.69 -1.34
CA GLY A 273 12.66 22.01 -1.97
C GLY A 273 12.19 22.03 -3.43
N CYS A 274 12.17 20.87 -4.09
CA CYS A 274 11.61 20.71 -5.45
C CYS A 274 10.32 19.89 -5.47
N HIS A 275 10.15 18.91 -4.57
CA HIS A 275 8.98 18.04 -4.52
C HIS A 275 8.01 18.43 -3.40
N GLU A 276 6.73 18.55 -3.73
CA GLU A 276 5.63 18.76 -2.79
C GLU A 276 4.76 17.49 -2.77
N LYS A 277 5.22 16.48 -2.02
CA LYS A 277 4.51 15.20 -1.87
C LYS A 277 3.28 15.37 -0.98
N GLU A 278 2.09 15.27 -1.57
CA GLU A 278 0.83 15.48 -0.86
C GLU A 278 0.67 14.45 0.27
N GLY A 279 0.57 14.92 1.51
CA GLY A 279 0.44 14.08 2.71
C GLY A 279 1.75 13.59 3.30
N TRP A 280 2.92 13.93 2.73
CA TRP A 280 4.22 13.46 3.25
C TRP A 280 4.46 13.84 4.71
N VAL A 281 4.11 15.05 5.12
CA VAL A 281 4.29 15.52 6.51
C VAL A 281 3.44 14.77 7.54
N ASP A 282 2.34 14.16 7.08
CA ASP A 282 1.47 13.31 7.88
C ASP A 282 1.93 11.83 7.89
N SER A 283 2.80 11.43 6.95
CA SER A 283 3.15 10.03 6.71
C SER A 283 3.84 9.39 7.92
N ALA A 284 3.49 8.14 8.20
CA ALA A 284 4.17 7.28 9.16
C ALA A 284 5.70 7.26 8.95
N HIS A 285 6.16 7.35 7.69
CA HIS A 285 7.58 7.35 7.33
C HIS A 285 8.30 8.70 7.56
N ALA A 286 7.56 9.78 7.80
CA ALA A 286 8.08 11.11 8.11
C ALA A 286 7.86 11.52 9.59
N HIS A 287 6.95 10.83 10.30
CA HIS A 287 6.51 11.24 11.63
C HIS A 287 7.41 10.72 12.76
N MET A 288 7.98 11.62 13.56
CA MET A 288 9.02 11.32 14.56
C MET A 288 8.61 10.42 15.74
N SER A 289 7.30 10.21 15.97
CA SER A 289 6.78 9.27 16.97
C SER A 289 6.27 7.96 16.35
N VAL A 290 6.38 7.82 15.03
CA VAL A 290 5.99 6.62 14.28
C VAL A 290 7.22 5.89 13.77
N ALA A 291 7.99 6.49 12.86
CA ALA A 291 9.24 5.94 12.31
C ALA A 291 10.45 6.34 13.18
N ASN A 292 10.38 6.06 14.49
CA ASN A 292 11.36 6.47 15.49
C ASN A 292 12.46 5.42 15.72
N GLU A 293 12.36 4.27 15.08
CA GLU A 293 13.35 3.19 15.07
C GLU A 293 14.70 3.70 14.56
N THR A 294 15.80 3.14 15.08
CA THR A 294 17.16 3.58 14.78
C THR A 294 17.92 2.56 13.94
N TYR A 295 18.71 3.02 12.98
CA TYR A 295 19.59 2.16 12.19
C TYR A 295 20.68 1.49 13.05
N THR A 296 21.00 0.22 12.75
CA THR A 296 22.19 -0.43 13.31
C THR A 296 23.46 0.28 12.82
N ALA A 297 24.53 0.29 13.62
CA ALA A 297 25.77 0.98 13.24
C ALA A 297 26.36 0.47 11.92
N ARG A 298 26.25 -0.84 11.64
CA ARG A 298 26.65 -1.44 10.36
C ARG A 298 25.80 -0.92 9.20
N ALA A 299 24.48 -0.88 9.36
CA ALA A 299 23.55 -0.41 8.34
C ALA A 299 23.71 1.09 8.05
N ALA A 300 23.89 1.92 9.09
CA ALA A 300 24.13 3.36 8.96
C ALA A 300 25.47 3.64 8.24
N ASN A 301 26.56 3.02 8.68
CA ASN A 301 27.89 3.19 8.08
C ASN A 301 27.91 2.77 6.60
N LEU A 302 27.26 1.67 6.25
CA LEU A 302 27.16 1.20 4.86
C LEU A 302 26.42 2.20 3.97
N ARG A 303 25.35 2.82 4.48
CA ARG A 303 24.54 3.79 3.73
C ARG A 303 25.05 5.24 3.81
N GLU A 304 26.16 5.45 4.53
CA GLU A 304 26.72 6.76 4.86
C GLU A 304 25.70 7.68 5.57
N PHE A 305 24.89 7.10 6.45
CA PHE A 305 23.97 7.80 7.35
C PHE A 305 24.64 8.03 8.72
N PRO A 306 24.18 9.01 9.53
CA PRO A 306 24.62 9.14 10.90
C PRO A 306 24.37 7.86 11.71
N VAL A 307 25.32 7.47 12.56
CA VAL A 307 25.14 6.30 13.44
C VAL A 307 23.95 6.53 14.36
N SER A 308 23.09 5.52 14.50
CA SER A 308 21.82 5.59 15.24
C SER A 308 20.83 6.66 14.71
N ALA A 309 20.95 7.07 13.45
CA ALA A 309 19.90 7.88 12.82
C ALA A 309 18.54 7.18 12.89
N GLN A 310 17.48 7.96 13.11
CA GLN A 310 16.10 7.47 13.11
C GLN A 310 15.54 7.43 11.69
N VAL A 311 14.64 6.48 11.39
CA VAL A 311 14.06 6.30 10.05
C VAL A 311 13.41 7.59 9.55
N TRP A 312 12.65 8.31 10.38
CA TRP A 312 12.03 9.60 10.00
C TRP A 312 13.04 10.68 9.57
N ARG A 313 14.26 10.70 10.15
CA ARG A 313 15.32 11.65 9.75
C ARG A 313 15.90 11.33 8.38
N ILE A 314 15.95 10.05 8.01
CA ILE A 314 16.43 9.62 6.71
C ILE A 314 15.36 9.87 5.62
N GLY A 315 14.08 9.87 5.99
CA GLY A 315 12.97 10.37 5.18
C GLY A 315 12.93 9.78 3.77
N CYS A 316 13.12 10.64 2.77
CA CYS A 316 13.11 10.25 1.35
C CYS A 316 14.24 9.26 1.02
N LEU A 317 15.41 9.38 1.66
CA LEU A 317 16.59 8.55 1.39
C LEU A 317 16.51 7.11 1.94
N ASN A 318 15.41 6.77 2.64
CA ASN A 318 15.11 5.37 2.96
C ASN A 318 14.72 4.62 1.67
N CYS A 319 13.90 5.26 0.82
CA CYS A 319 13.29 4.63 -0.35
C CYS A 319 13.91 5.08 -1.67
N HIS A 320 14.43 6.32 -1.76
CA HIS A 320 15.00 6.88 -2.99
C HIS A 320 16.51 7.13 -2.84
N ASP A 321 17.23 7.10 -3.97
CA ASP A 321 18.61 7.54 -4.06
C ASP A 321 18.82 8.31 -5.36
N ALA A 322 19.31 9.55 -5.27
CA ALA A 322 19.51 10.39 -6.45
C ALA A 322 20.58 9.84 -7.41
N HIS A 323 21.41 8.89 -6.95
CA HIS A 323 22.37 8.13 -7.73
C HIS A 323 22.21 6.65 -7.35
N SER A 324 21.15 6.04 -7.86
CA SER A 324 20.74 4.68 -7.47
C SER A 324 21.54 3.60 -8.21
N VAL A 325 21.14 2.34 -8.05
CA VAL A 325 21.76 1.19 -8.72
C VAL A 325 21.25 1.02 -10.16
N PRO A 326 22.10 0.52 -11.08
CA PRO A 326 21.63 0.06 -12.39
C PRO A 326 20.51 -0.98 -12.24
N GLY A 327 19.44 -0.81 -13.02
CA GLY A 327 18.26 -1.68 -13.00
C GLY A 327 17.21 -1.35 -11.95
N SER A 328 17.46 -0.42 -11.03
CA SER A 328 16.37 0.19 -10.24
C SER A 328 15.47 1.04 -11.13
N ARG A 329 14.17 1.12 -10.79
CA ARG A 329 13.23 2.09 -11.38
C ARG A 329 12.94 3.19 -10.37
N ARG A 330 12.42 4.33 -10.84
CA ARG A 330 11.93 5.44 -9.99
C ARG A 330 12.98 5.93 -8.97
N LEU A 331 14.26 5.71 -9.29
CA LEU A 331 15.41 5.99 -8.44
C LEU A 331 15.28 5.34 -7.06
N LEU A 332 14.63 4.18 -6.99
CA LEU A 332 14.40 3.45 -5.76
C LEU A 332 15.71 2.84 -5.28
N ARG A 333 16.00 3.08 -4.00
CA ARG A 333 17.22 2.66 -3.33
C ARG A 333 17.14 1.18 -2.97
N GLU A 334 18.13 0.40 -3.38
CA GLU A 334 18.27 -1.02 -3.00
C GLU A 334 17.08 -1.91 -3.45
N ALA A 335 16.16 -1.35 -4.25
CA ALA A 335 14.94 -1.97 -4.72
C ALA A 335 15.18 -2.76 -6.02
N THR A 336 16.05 -3.77 -5.90
CA THR A 336 16.43 -4.70 -6.97
C THR A 336 16.62 -6.10 -6.41
N ASP A 337 16.40 -7.13 -7.23
CA ASP A 337 16.55 -8.57 -6.91
C ASP A 337 17.98 -9.04 -6.55
N SER A 338 18.92 -8.11 -6.38
CA SER A 338 20.34 -8.38 -6.17
C SER A 338 20.62 -8.93 -4.77
N VAL A 339 20.87 -10.25 -4.67
CA VAL A 339 21.23 -10.95 -3.43
C VAL A 339 22.63 -10.64 -2.88
N LEU A 340 23.26 -9.57 -3.36
CA LEU A 340 24.62 -9.15 -2.99
C LEU A 340 24.57 -8.09 -1.87
N THR A 341 25.69 -7.40 -1.64
CA THR A 341 25.72 -6.28 -0.67
C THR A 341 24.75 -5.16 -1.08
N PRO A 342 24.15 -4.42 -0.12
CA PRO A 342 23.32 -3.26 -0.41
C PRO A 342 23.92 -2.29 -1.44
N LYS A 343 23.04 -1.79 -2.32
CA LYS A 343 23.32 -1.02 -3.53
C LYS A 343 24.20 -1.73 -4.59
N VAL A 344 23.90 -2.98 -4.90
CA VAL A 344 24.37 -3.62 -6.14
C VAL A 344 23.20 -3.77 -7.11
N GLY A 345 23.45 -3.57 -8.41
CA GLY A 345 22.41 -3.68 -9.44
C GLY A 345 21.81 -5.07 -9.60
N GLY A 346 20.64 -5.12 -10.23
CA GLY A 346 19.82 -6.31 -10.46
C GLY A 346 18.66 -5.95 -11.39
N GLN A 347 17.62 -6.79 -11.44
CA GLN A 347 16.31 -6.37 -11.95
C GLN A 347 15.54 -5.60 -10.88
N SER A 348 14.66 -4.67 -11.28
CA SER A 348 13.83 -3.88 -10.35
C SER A 348 12.92 -4.75 -9.49
N ALA A 349 12.89 -4.49 -8.18
CA ALA A 349 12.00 -5.16 -7.21
C ALA A 349 11.71 -4.17 -6.06
N ILE A 350 10.57 -3.49 -6.10
CA ILE A 350 10.26 -2.36 -5.20
C ILE A 350 10.17 -2.81 -3.72
N GLU A 351 9.78 -4.07 -3.52
CA GLU A 351 9.61 -4.78 -2.25
C GLU A 351 10.90 -4.88 -1.45
N GLU A 352 12.04 -5.10 -2.09
CA GLU A 352 13.34 -5.17 -1.40
C GLU A 352 13.72 -3.80 -0.81
N GLY A 353 13.16 -2.70 -1.34
CA GLY A 353 13.15 -1.39 -0.71
C GLY A 353 12.40 -1.39 0.64
N CYS A 354 11.20 -1.97 0.68
CA CYS A 354 10.37 -2.08 1.89
C CYS A 354 10.93 -3.06 2.92
N TYR A 355 11.41 -4.22 2.47
CA TYR A 355 11.85 -5.33 3.31
C TYR A 355 13.08 -5.03 4.16
N GLN A 356 13.91 -4.04 3.77
CA GLN A 356 15.00 -3.53 4.61
C GLN A 356 14.55 -3.28 6.05
N CYS A 357 13.40 -2.62 6.24
CA CYS A 357 12.82 -2.33 7.54
C CYS A 357 11.70 -3.32 7.91
N HIS A 358 10.85 -3.70 6.96
CA HIS A 358 9.67 -4.53 7.20
C HIS A 358 9.95 -6.05 7.11
N SER A 359 10.95 -6.49 7.87
CA SER A 359 11.36 -7.90 7.97
C SER A 359 11.97 -8.22 9.33
N SER A 360 11.96 -9.48 9.72
CA SER A 360 12.65 -10.01 10.92
C SER A 360 14.06 -10.57 10.67
N THR A 361 14.62 -10.35 9.47
CA THR A 361 15.89 -11.00 9.05
C THR A 361 17.01 -10.04 8.66
N ASP A 362 16.69 -8.82 8.21
CA ASP A 362 17.66 -8.02 7.45
C ASP A 362 18.58 -7.17 8.35
N ASN A 363 18.27 -7.04 9.65
CA ASN A 363 19.10 -6.40 10.69
C ASN A 363 19.55 -4.96 10.35
N VAL A 364 18.67 -4.20 9.68
CA VAL A 364 18.88 -2.80 9.32
C VAL A 364 18.61 -1.88 10.51
N LEU A 365 17.60 -2.20 11.32
CA LEU A 365 17.17 -1.43 12.49
C LEU A 365 17.54 -2.15 13.81
N ASN A 366 17.81 -1.37 14.86
CA ASN A 366 18.03 -1.90 16.20
C ASN A 366 16.70 -2.43 16.77
N GLY A 367 16.68 -3.68 17.24
CA GLY A 367 15.47 -4.31 17.79
C GLY A 367 14.51 -4.92 16.76
N GLN A 368 14.86 -4.88 15.46
CA GLN A 368 14.04 -5.34 14.33
C GLN A 368 13.46 -6.76 14.49
N ASN A 369 14.20 -7.67 15.14
CA ASN A 369 13.82 -9.08 15.30
C ASN A 369 13.28 -9.39 16.72
N GLY A 370 13.02 -8.37 17.54
CA GLY A 370 12.54 -8.54 18.91
C GLY A 370 11.02 -8.69 18.99
N ALA A 371 10.53 -9.43 19.99
CA ALA A 371 9.08 -9.56 20.28
C ALA A 371 8.39 -8.23 20.69
N THR A 372 9.14 -7.13 20.72
CA THR A 372 8.70 -5.76 21.01
C THR A 372 8.85 -4.82 19.80
N SER A 373 9.15 -5.34 18.61
CA SER A 373 9.28 -4.52 17.39
C SER A 373 7.91 -3.92 17.02
N SER A 374 7.86 -2.60 16.88
CA SER A 374 6.68 -1.87 16.37
C SER A 374 6.50 -1.99 14.86
N VAL A 375 7.52 -2.46 14.14
CA VAL A 375 7.55 -2.54 12.68
C VAL A 375 6.94 -3.85 12.20
N PRO A 376 5.86 -3.83 11.38
CA PRO A 376 5.28 -5.06 10.85
C PRO A 376 6.26 -5.80 9.93
N ASP A 377 6.44 -7.10 10.17
CA ASP A 377 7.08 -8.00 9.21
C ASP A 377 6.07 -8.39 8.13
N ILE A 378 6.26 -7.88 6.91
CA ILE A 378 5.53 -8.36 5.72
C ILE A 378 6.37 -9.32 4.88
N LYS A 379 7.72 -9.29 4.99
CA LYS A 379 8.63 -10.17 4.24
C LYS A 379 8.33 -11.63 4.55
N GLN A 380 8.08 -11.98 5.81
CA GLN A 380 7.70 -13.34 6.23
C GLN A 380 6.39 -13.78 5.57
N ASP A 381 5.39 -12.90 5.50
CA ASP A 381 4.09 -13.25 4.91
C ASP A 381 4.22 -13.50 3.41
N PHE A 382 4.99 -12.66 2.69
CA PHE A 382 5.35 -12.86 1.28
C PHE A 382 6.35 -14.03 1.03
N GLN A 383 6.85 -14.69 2.07
CA GLN A 383 7.58 -15.97 1.94
C GLN A 383 6.68 -17.20 2.12
N SER A 384 5.40 -17.01 2.49
CA SER A 384 4.45 -18.09 2.71
C SER A 384 4.19 -18.93 1.45
N ARG A 385 3.72 -20.18 1.65
CA ARG A 385 3.40 -21.11 0.56
C ARG A 385 2.39 -20.54 -0.44
N ARG A 386 1.41 -19.77 0.05
CA ARG A 386 0.46 -19.00 -0.75
C ARG A 386 0.67 -17.52 -0.49
N ARG A 387 0.63 -16.72 -1.55
CA ARG A 387 0.89 -15.27 -1.46
C ARG A 387 0.38 -14.55 -2.68
N MET A 388 0.34 -13.22 -2.56
CA MET A 388 0.25 -12.33 -3.70
C MET A 388 1.52 -12.43 -4.58
N PRO A 389 1.38 -12.40 -5.92
CA PRO A 389 2.44 -12.72 -6.90
C PRO A 389 3.48 -11.59 -7.09
N ILE A 390 4.11 -11.18 -5.99
CA ILE A 390 4.97 -10.00 -5.92
C ILE A 390 6.40 -10.26 -6.45
N ASP A 391 6.86 -11.51 -6.37
CA ASP A 391 8.23 -11.93 -6.72
C ASP A 391 8.34 -12.61 -8.10
N GLU A 392 7.33 -12.47 -8.96
CA GLU A 392 7.26 -13.20 -10.23
C GLU A 392 8.05 -12.57 -11.37
N ARG A 393 8.24 -11.25 -11.34
CA ARG A 393 8.80 -10.45 -12.42
C ARG A 393 9.52 -9.24 -11.87
N PRO A 394 10.45 -8.65 -12.64
CA PRO A 394 10.92 -7.30 -12.36
C PRO A 394 9.75 -6.33 -12.29
N GLU A 395 9.73 -5.44 -11.29
CA GLU A 395 8.70 -4.42 -11.00
C GLU A 395 7.98 -3.97 -12.28
N VAL A 396 6.73 -4.38 -12.45
CA VAL A 396 5.96 -4.16 -13.70
C VAL A 396 4.96 -3.04 -13.57
N HIS A 397 4.59 -2.67 -12.35
CA HIS A 397 3.68 -1.57 -12.04
C HIS A 397 4.14 -0.26 -12.65
N ASP A 398 3.22 0.46 -13.30
CA ASP A 398 3.57 1.68 -14.02
C ASP A 398 2.66 2.89 -13.75
N ILE A 399 2.91 3.52 -12.58
CA ILE A 399 2.17 4.64 -11.98
C ILE A 399 1.94 5.87 -12.88
N GLY A 400 2.69 6.03 -13.97
CA GLY A 400 2.53 7.15 -14.91
C GLY A 400 1.58 6.86 -16.08
N THR A 401 0.97 5.67 -16.11
CA THR A 401 0.16 5.18 -17.25
C THR A 401 -1.35 5.22 -17.04
N GLY A 402 -1.83 5.62 -15.86
CA GLY A 402 -3.25 5.83 -15.60
C GLY A 402 -3.88 6.86 -16.56
N SER A 403 -5.17 6.71 -16.86
CA SER A 403 -5.94 7.66 -17.68
C SER A 403 -6.26 8.97 -16.97
N GLU A 404 -6.11 8.99 -15.64
CA GLU A 404 -6.50 10.10 -14.79
C GLU A 404 -5.41 11.20 -14.78
N PRO A 405 -5.75 12.48 -14.55
CA PRO A 405 -4.75 13.55 -14.44
C PRO A 405 -3.73 13.27 -13.32
N GLN A 406 -2.45 13.59 -13.53
CA GLN A 406 -1.39 13.38 -12.53
C GLN A 406 -1.39 11.95 -11.94
N PRO A 407 -1.34 10.88 -12.75
CA PRO A 407 -1.55 9.52 -12.26
C PRO A 407 -0.43 9.05 -11.31
N GLY A 408 0.79 9.56 -11.52
CA GLY A 408 1.97 9.26 -10.69
C GLY A 408 1.81 9.71 -9.23
N LYS A 409 1.04 10.78 -8.98
CA LYS A 409 0.72 11.28 -7.64
C LYS A 409 -0.09 10.28 -6.79
N ASP A 410 -0.84 9.39 -7.43
CA ASP A 410 -1.75 8.44 -6.75
C ASP A 410 -1.39 6.98 -7.00
N PHE A 411 -0.22 6.73 -7.62
CA PHE A 411 0.25 5.40 -8.00
C PHE A 411 -0.73 4.63 -8.91
N ILE A 412 -1.36 5.35 -9.86
CA ILE A 412 -2.38 4.79 -10.76
C ILE A 412 -1.76 4.35 -12.08
N GLU A 413 -1.76 3.06 -12.34
CA GLU A 413 -1.43 2.52 -13.65
C GLU A 413 -2.65 2.25 -14.55
N SER A 414 -2.39 1.96 -15.83
CA SER A 414 -3.45 1.61 -16.78
C SER A 414 -4.10 0.26 -16.46
N ARG A 415 -5.42 0.14 -16.67
CA ARG A 415 -6.14 -1.15 -16.61
C ARG A 415 -5.52 -2.26 -17.47
N ARG A 416 -4.82 -1.89 -18.55
CA ARG A 416 -4.08 -2.84 -19.41
C ARG A 416 -2.93 -3.51 -18.65
N LEU A 417 -2.23 -2.80 -17.77
CA LEU A 417 -1.14 -3.35 -16.97
C LEU A 417 -1.66 -4.17 -15.78
N LEU A 418 -2.78 -3.80 -15.17
CA LEU A 418 -3.47 -4.65 -14.18
C LEU A 418 -3.91 -6.03 -14.73
N GLY A 419 -4.02 -6.18 -16.06
CA GLY A 419 -4.40 -7.43 -16.73
C GLY A 419 -5.55 -7.32 -17.74
N ARG A 420 -6.23 -6.18 -17.86
CA ARG A 420 -7.46 -6.09 -18.67
C ARG A 420 -7.15 -6.22 -20.16
N GLY A 421 -7.68 -7.28 -20.76
CA GLY A 421 -7.42 -7.68 -22.15
C GLY A 421 -6.17 -8.54 -22.34
N ASN A 422 -5.33 -8.72 -21.32
CA ASN A 422 -4.17 -9.62 -21.37
C ASN A 422 -3.76 -10.05 -19.94
N ASP A 423 -4.21 -11.24 -19.52
CA ASP A 423 -3.91 -11.78 -18.19
C ASP A 423 -2.40 -11.93 -17.92
N ARG A 424 -1.56 -11.98 -18.97
CA ARG A 424 -0.09 -11.97 -18.80
C ARG A 424 0.43 -10.68 -18.20
N ASN A 425 -0.32 -9.58 -18.18
CA ASN A 425 0.13 -8.35 -17.54
C ASN A 425 -0.14 -8.35 -16.02
N ARG A 426 -1.02 -9.24 -15.52
CA ARG A 426 -1.36 -9.32 -14.09
C ARG A 426 -0.09 -9.44 -13.24
N HIS A 427 -0.05 -8.61 -12.21
CA HIS A 427 0.98 -8.54 -11.19
C HIS A 427 0.36 -7.88 -9.94
N VAL A 428 1.18 -7.63 -8.93
CA VAL A 428 0.89 -6.75 -7.80
C VAL A 428 2.23 -6.35 -7.20
N GLU A 429 2.35 -5.12 -6.73
CA GLU A 429 3.50 -4.63 -5.94
C GLU A 429 3.00 -4.03 -4.61
N CYS A 430 3.90 -3.70 -3.69
CA CYS A 430 3.56 -2.99 -2.45
C CYS A 430 2.78 -1.68 -2.69
N THR A 431 3.08 -0.95 -3.77
CA THR A 431 2.40 0.33 -4.10
C THR A 431 1.00 0.17 -4.69
N ASP A 432 0.59 -1.04 -5.10
CA ASP A 432 -0.82 -1.29 -5.42
C ASP A 432 -1.70 -1.23 -4.18
N CYS A 433 -1.22 -1.68 -3.02
CA CYS A 433 -2.02 -1.71 -1.79
C CYS A 433 -1.81 -0.48 -0.91
N HIS A 434 -0.63 0.16 -0.97
CA HIS A 434 -0.23 1.22 -0.04
C HIS A 434 0.36 2.44 -0.75
N ASN A 435 0.06 3.64 -0.24
CA ASN A 435 0.78 4.85 -0.60
C ASN A 435 1.81 5.23 0.48
N PRO A 436 3.10 4.86 0.37
CA PRO A 436 4.15 5.22 1.34
C PRO A 436 4.30 6.73 1.63
N HIS A 437 3.83 7.62 0.76
CA HIS A 437 3.83 9.06 1.01
C HIS A 437 2.66 9.55 1.87
N ARG A 438 1.64 8.72 2.14
CA ARG A 438 0.37 9.11 2.80
C ARG A 438 -0.12 8.15 3.87
N VAL A 439 0.51 6.99 3.99
CA VAL A 439 0.19 5.96 4.98
C VAL A 439 0.36 6.50 6.41
N ILE A 440 -0.58 6.22 7.32
CA ILE A 440 -0.54 6.72 8.72
C ILE A 440 -0.73 5.61 9.74
N ARG A 441 -0.11 5.75 10.93
CA ARG A 441 -0.32 4.81 12.05
C ARG A 441 -1.57 5.17 12.84
N ASN A 442 -2.74 5.08 12.19
CA ASN A 442 -4.03 5.25 12.83
C ASN A 442 -5.05 4.16 12.48
N ARG A 443 -6.02 3.91 13.36
CA ARG A 443 -7.07 2.87 13.17
C ARG A 443 -7.95 3.12 11.94
N ILE A 444 -8.16 4.38 11.57
CA ILE A 444 -9.03 4.84 10.48
C ILE A 444 -8.31 5.84 9.58
N PHE A 445 -8.56 5.79 8.26
CA PHE A 445 -7.84 6.58 7.25
C PHE A 445 -7.90 8.11 7.44
N ASN A 446 -8.99 8.63 8.01
CA ASN A 446 -9.27 10.06 8.17
C ASN A 446 -8.94 10.60 9.58
N ALA A 447 -8.27 9.82 10.42
CA ALA A 447 -7.79 10.28 11.73
C ALA A 447 -6.77 11.42 11.59
N SER A 448 -6.50 12.11 12.71
CA SER A 448 -5.46 13.15 12.80
C SER A 448 -4.08 12.49 12.95
N PRO A 449 -3.18 12.57 11.95
CA PRO A 449 -1.88 11.87 11.98
C PRO A 449 -0.94 12.40 13.07
N THR A 450 -1.18 13.64 13.51
CA THR A 450 -0.52 14.30 14.65
C THR A 450 -0.72 13.57 15.99
N VAL A 451 -1.72 12.68 16.08
CA VAL A 451 -1.99 11.82 17.23
C VAL A 451 -2.04 10.37 16.70
N PRO A 452 -0.88 9.73 16.47
CA PRO A 452 -0.85 8.37 15.97
C PRO A 452 -1.34 7.39 17.04
N ASP A 453 -2.11 6.40 16.61
CA ASP A 453 -2.51 5.27 17.43
C ASP A 453 -1.32 4.33 17.67
N ILE A 454 -1.52 3.33 18.54
CA ILE A 454 -0.55 2.26 18.77
C ILE A 454 -0.23 1.44 17.50
N VAL A 455 -1.21 1.25 16.61
CA VAL A 455 -1.02 0.63 15.28
C VAL A 455 -1.94 1.24 14.21
N GLY A 456 -1.55 1.11 12.93
CA GLY A 456 -2.29 1.64 11.78
C GLY A 456 -3.35 0.72 11.18
N THR A 457 -3.60 -0.44 11.81
CA THR A 457 -4.68 -1.37 11.46
C THR A 457 -5.85 -1.17 12.40
N ARG A 458 -7.07 -1.48 11.97
CA ARG A 458 -8.33 -1.19 12.70
C ARG A 458 -8.34 -1.64 14.17
N ASP A 459 -9.26 -1.05 14.94
CA ASP A 459 -9.53 -1.48 16.32
C ASP A 459 -10.29 -2.83 16.34
N ARG A 460 -9.96 -3.63 17.36
CA ARG A 460 -10.47 -5.00 17.60
C ARG A 460 -10.85 -5.23 19.07
N THR A 461 -10.90 -4.15 19.86
CA THR A 461 -11.38 -4.18 21.25
C THR A 461 -12.82 -4.71 21.30
N PRO A 462 -13.16 -5.64 22.21
CA PRO A 462 -14.54 -6.12 22.37
C PRO A 462 -15.55 -4.97 22.55
N GLY A 463 -16.69 -5.07 21.87
CA GLY A 463 -17.72 -4.03 21.84
C GLY A 463 -17.52 -2.94 20.77
N VAL A 464 -16.33 -2.81 20.16
CA VAL A 464 -16.13 -1.86 19.05
C VAL A 464 -16.79 -2.37 17.77
N PRO A 465 -17.71 -1.59 17.14
CA PRO A 465 -18.39 -1.99 15.92
C PRO A 465 -17.44 -2.43 14.81
N GLN A 466 -17.63 -3.65 14.31
CA GLN A 466 -16.91 -4.11 13.14
C GLN A 466 -17.46 -3.43 11.87
N THR A 467 -16.54 -2.97 11.03
CA THR A 467 -16.85 -2.19 9.83
C THR A 467 -16.11 -2.73 8.60
N ASN A 468 -16.15 -1.98 7.51
CA ASN A 468 -15.30 -2.15 6.33
C ASN A 468 -14.48 -0.89 6.01
N ILE A 469 -14.42 0.09 6.93
CA ILE A 469 -13.79 1.41 6.71
C ILE A 469 -12.27 1.25 6.55
N ALA A 470 -11.67 1.89 5.54
CA ALA A 470 -10.22 1.85 5.34
C ALA A 470 -9.45 2.30 6.59
N SER A 471 -8.42 1.55 6.99
CA SER A 471 -7.55 1.93 8.11
C SER A 471 -6.43 2.90 7.67
N GLY A 472 -5.67 3.44 8.62
CA GLY A 472 -4.57 4.37 8.34
C GLY A 472 -3.51 3.80 7.38
N VAL A 473 -3.27 2.48 7.43
CA VAL A 473 -2.35 1.80 6.49
C VAL A 473 -2.80 1.85 5.01
N LEU A 474 -4.06 2.19 4.72
CA LEU A 474 -4.57 2.32 3.35
C LEU A 474 -4.75 3.79 2.90
N ARG A 475 -4.47 4.77 3.78
CA ARG A 475 -4.66 6.19 3.48
C ARG A 475 -3.90 6.61 2.22
N GLY A 476 -4.58 7.29 1.31
CA GLY A 476 -3.99 7.85 0.10
C GLY A 476 -3.66 6.82 -1.00
N SER A 477 -3.99 5.55 -0.78
CA SER A 477 -3.98 4.50 -1.80
C SER A 477 -5.17 4.68 -2.74
N TRP A 478 -5.10 4.08 -3.93
CA TRP A 478 -6.18 4.15 -4.91
C TRP A 478 -6.95 2.83 -5.04
N GLY A 479 -8.21 2.91 -5.45
CA GLY A 479 -9.14 1.79 -5.57
C GLY A 479 -10.30 2.07 -6.51
N VAL A 480 -11.32 1.22 -6.48
CA VAL A 480 -12.52 1.32 -7.31
C VAL A 480 -13.79 0.99 -6.54
N GLU A 481 -14.84 1.77 -6.79
CA GLU A 481 -16.19 1.50 -6.30
C GLU A 481 -17.04 0.94 -7.45
N PRO A 482 -17.60 -0.28 -7.33
CA PRO A 482 -18.44 -0.87 -8.36
C PRO A 482 -19.81 -0.19 -8.44
N VAL A 483 -20.29 0.06 -9.65
CA VAL A 483 -21.64 0.57 -9.94
C VAL A 483 -22.38 -0.48 -10.76
N TYR A 484 -23.52 -0.95 -10.26
CA TYR A 484 -24.30 -2.02 -10.86
C TYR A 484 -25.50 -1.46 -11.64
N GLY A 485 -25.75 -1.99 -12.84
CA GLY A 485 -26.94 -1.66 -13.63
C GLY A 485 -28.14 -2.57 -13.36
N SER A 486 -27.95 -3.66 -12.62
CA SER A 486 -28.92 -4.73 -12.40
C SER A 486 -28.59 -5.48 -11.10
N PRO A 487 -29.58 -5.89 -10.28
CA PRO A 487 -29.36 -6.69 -9.07
C PRO A 487 -29.43 -8.21 -9.33
N ARG A 488 -29.04 -8.70 -10.51
CA ARG A 488 -28.91 -10.15 -10.77
C ARG A 488 -27.55 -10.65 -10.31
N PHE A 489 -27.47 -11.91 -9.88
CA PHE A 489 -26.24 -12.45 -9.27
C PHE A 489 -25.04 -12.52 -10.22
N LEU A 490 -25.26 -12.82 -11.49
CA LEU A 490 -24.18 -12.97 -12.48
C LEU A 490 -23.93 -11.71 -13.33
N ASP A 491 -24.60 -10.60 -13.03
CA ASP A 491 -24.40 -9.33 -13.72
C ASP A 491 -23.22 -8.56 -13.09
N PRO A 492 -22.08 -8.39 -13.79
CA PRO A 492 -20.95 -7.64 -13.25
C PRO A 492 -21.27 -6.13 -13.16
N PRO A 493 -20.45 -5.35 -12.43
CA PRO A 493 -20.55 -3.89 -12.43
C PRO A 493 -20.47 -3.31 -13.85
N VAL A 494 -21.38 -2.39 -14.19
CA VAL A 494 -21.41 -1.74 -15.51
C VAL A 494 -20.36 -0.63 -15.61
N VAL A 495 -20.02 -0.01 -14.48
CA VAL A 495 -19.03 1.07 -14.35
C VAL A 495 -18.29 0.87 -13.02
N PHE A 496 -17.05 1.35 -12.94
CA PHE A 496 -16.29 1.48 -11.71
C PHE A 496 -15.90 2.94 -11.52
N SER A 497 -16.19 3.50 -10.34
CA SER A 497 -15.74 4.85 -9.98
C SER A 497 -14.35 4.76 -9.35
N VAL A 498 -13.34 5.36 -9.99
CA VAL A 498 -11.98 5.40 -9.44
C VAL A 498 -11.96 6.20 -8.13
N LYS A 499 -11.23 5.69 -7.13
CA LYS A 499 -11.03 6.28 -5.81
C LYS A 499 -9.55 6.62 -5.62
N ARG A 500 -9.19 7.86 -5.32
CA ARG A 500 -7.80 8.37 -5.27
C ARG A 500 -7.65 9.65 -4.42
N GLY A 501 -6.42 10.12 -4.21
CA GLY A 501 -6.10 11.37 -3.51
C GLY A 501 -5.91 11.21 -2.00
N ASN A 502 -5.33 12.23 -1.34
CA ASN A 502 -5.21 12.28 0.12
C ASN A 502 -6.52 12.74 0.79
N PRO A 503 -7.17 11.91 1.63
CA PRO A 503 -8.33 12.35 2.41
C PRO A 503 -7.93 13.35 3.51
N PRO A 504 -8.73 14.39 3.77
CA PRO A 504 -8.50 15.31 4.88
C PRO A 504 -8.80 14.67 6.24
N VAL A 505 -8.26 15.25 7.31
CA VAL A 505 -8.63 14.89 8.69
C VAL A 505 -10.13 15.13 8.90
N GLY A 506 -10.84 14.13 9.44
CA GLY A 506 -12.30 14.16 9.56
C GLY A 506 -13.06 14.06 8.22
N GLY A 507 -12.37 13.75 7.11
CA GLY A 507 -12.98 13.59 5.79
C GLY A 507 -14.05 12.50 5.74
N SER A 508 -15.01 12.64 4.82
CA SER A 508 -16.17 11.75 4.71
C SER A 508 -15.78 10.27 4.54
N THR A 509 -16.49 9.41 5.28
CA THR A 509 -16.43 7.94 5.20
C THR A 509 -17.52 7.36 4.28
N LEU A 510 -18.26 8.18 3.53
CA LEU A 510 -19.23 7.70 2.54
C LEU A 510 -18.52 7.08 1.33
N ALA A 511 -19.05 5.97 0.80
CA ALA A 511 -18.51 5.34 -0.41
C ALA A 511 -18.56 6.24 -1.67
N SER A 512 -19.38 7.31 -1.64
CA SER A 512 -19.43 8.35 -2.68
C SER A 512 -18.25 9.34 -2.65
N ALA A 513 -17.44 9.36 -1.58
CA ALA A 513 -16.25 10.22 -1.51
C ALA A 513 -15.23 9.90 -2.63
N PRO A 514 -14.40 10.85 -3.07
CA PRO A 514 -13.48 10.64 -4.20
C PRO A 514 -12.24 9.81 -3.85
N TRP A 515 -11.91 9.63 -2.57
CA TRP A 515 -10.80 8.82 -2.06
C TRP A 515 -11.24 7.41 -1.63
N VAL A 516 -10.27 6.53 -1.40
CA VAL A 516 -10.53 5.22 -0.79
C VAL A 516 -11.08 5.41 0.62
N THR A 517 -12.27 4.86 0.86
CA THR A 517 -12.95 4.85 2.16
C THR A 517 -13.20 3.44 2.69
N ARG A 518 -12.91 2.39 1.90
CA ARG A 518 -13.14 0.98 2.22
C ARG A 518 -11.98 0.11 1.78
N GLU A 519 -11.67 -0.95 2.52
CA GLU A 519 -10.61 -1.89 2.12
C GLU A 519 -10.94 -2.58 0.78
N TYR A 520 -12.18 -3.02 0.59
CA TYR A 520 -12.58 -3.71 -0.64
C TYR A 520 -12.35 -2.88 -1.91
N GLN A 521 -12.37 -1.54 -1.83
CA GLN A 521 -12.11 -0.69 -3.00
C GLN A 521 -10.70 -0.90 -3.55
N VAL A 522 -9.72 -1.19 -2.67
CA VAL A 522 -8.35 -1.53 -3.06
C VAL A 522 -8.31 -2.93 -3.68
N CYS A 523 -9.00 -3.91 -3.07
CA CYS A 523 -9.03 -5.29 -3.56
C CYS A 523 -9.73 -5.44 -4.93
N LEU A 524 -10.89 -4.80 -5.11
CA LEU A 524 -11.73 -5.00 -6.30
C LEU A 524 -11.08 -4.54 -7.59
N LYS A 525 -10.04 -3.68 -7.56
CA LYS A 525 -9.34 -3.26 -8.79
C LYS A 525 -8.59 -4.42 -9.47
N CYS A 526 -8.11 -5.40 -8.70
CA CYS A 526 -7.40 -6.58 -9.24
C CYS A 526 -8.28 -7.85 -9.27
N HIS A 527 -9.36 -7.85 -8.48
CA HIS A 527 -10.22 -9.02 -8.25
C HIS A 527 -11.62 -8.94 -8.91
N SER A 528 -11.90 -7.88 -9.69
CA SER A 528 -13.10 -7.77 -10.53
C SER A 528 -12.77 -7.50 -12.00
N THR A 529 -13.80 -7.49 -12.84
CA THR A 529 -13.82 -7.02 -14.24
C THR A 529 -13.26 -5.60 -14.50
N TYR A 530 -12.88 -4.85 -13.46
CA TYR A 530 -12.01 -3.68 -13.61
C TYR A 530 -10.58 -4.05 -14.06
N GLY A 531 -10.00 -5.10 -13.47
CA GLY A 531 -8.61 -5.53 -13.68
C GLY A 531 -8.44 -6.60 -14.77
N TYR A 532 -9.53 -7.24 -15.22
CA TYR A 532 -9.49 -8.31 -16.22
C TYR A 532 -10.74 -8.30 -17.12
N THR A 533 -10.69 -9.06 -18.22
CA THR A 533 -11.87 -9.26 -19.10
C THR A 533 -12.66 -10.52 -18.74
N ARG A 534 -11.99 -11.54 -18.19
CA ARG A 534 -12.57 -12.74 -17.60
C ARG A 534 -11.74 -13.08 -16.35
N PRO A 535 -12.31 -13.65 -15.29
CA PRO A 535 -11.52 -13.99 -14.09
C PRO A 535 -10.33 -14.91 -14.42
N PRO A 536 -9.17 -14.76 -13.75
CA PRO A 536 -7.96 -15.52 -14.07
C PRO A 536 -8.07 -17.01 -13.69
N GLU A 537 -7.28 -17.87 -14.34
CA GLU A 537 -7.16 -19.29 -13.94
C GLU A 537 -6.26 -19.42 -12.69
N LEU A 538 -6.50 -20.47 -11.89
CA LEU A 538 -5.64 -20.84 -10.77
C LEU A 538 -4.29 -21.39 -11.28
N GLY A 539 -3.26 -21.28 -10.46
CA GLY A 539 -1.90 -21.74 -10.79
C GLY A 539 -1.18 -20.97 -11.91
N GLN A 540 -1.73 -19.87 -12.42
CA GLN A 540 -1.04 -18.98 -13.37
C GLN A 540 0.17 -18.26 -12.74
N SER A 541 0.29 -18.30 -11.41
CA SER A 541 1.19 -17.49 -10.60
C SER A 541 2.00 -18.39 -9.62
N ARG A 542 3.26 -18.03 -9.36
CA ARG A 542 4.11 -18.57 -8.30
C ARG A 542 3.49 -18.22 -6.94
N GLY A 543 3.41 -19.20 -6.03
CA GLY A 543 2.68 -19.02 -4.78
C GLY A 543 1.15 -18.94 -4.95
N GLY A 544 0.63 -18.94 -6.18
CA GLY A 544 -0.80 -19.02 -6.46
C GLY A 544 -1.45 -20.30 -5.89
N THR A 545 -2.78 -20.29 -5.83
CA THR A 545 -3.53 -21.50 -5.44
C THR A 545 -3.53 -22.50 -6.60
N PRO A 546 -3.31 -23.81 -6.38
CA PRO A 546 -3.24 -24.78 -7.47
C PRO A 546 -4.59 -24.99 -8.16
N PRO A 547 -4.62 -25.21 -9.48
CA PRO A 547 -5.86 -25.47 -10.21
C PRO A 547 -6.51 -26.78 -9.75
N GLY A 548 -7.84 -26.79 -9.66
CA GLY A 548 -8.62 -27.91 -9.13
C GLY A 548 -8.70 -27.96 -7.61
N THR A 549 -8.15 -26.98 -6.89
CA THR A 549 -8.39 -26.84 -5.44
C THR A 549 -9.88 -26.62 -5.22
N ASN A 550 -10.56 -27.53 -4.51
CA ASN A 550 -12.01 -27.51 -4.30
C ASN A 550 -12.81 -27.47 -5.62
N ASP A 551 -12.31 -28.16 -6.66
CA ASP A 551 -12.79 -28.14 -8.06
C ASP A 551 -12.77 -26.75 -8.74
N VAL A 552 -12.30 -25.71 -8.04
CA VAL A 552 -12.08 -24.38 -8.61
C VAL A 552 -10.92 -24.44 -9.59
N ARG A 553 -11.19 -24.13 -10.86
CA ARG A 553 -10.16 -23.97 -11.91
C ARG A 553 -9.85 -22.51 -12.18
N ARG A 554 -10.87 -21.66 -12.09
CA ARG A 554 -10.82 -20.22 -12.34
C ARG A 554 -11.30 -19.47 -11.10
N TYR A 555 -10.68 -18.33 -10.79
CA TYR A 555 -11.19 -17.40 -9.78
C TYR A 555 -12.55 -16.81 -10.23
N THR A 556 -13.26 -16.11 -9.36
CA THR A 556 -14.56 -15.49 -9.65
C THR A 556 -14.51 -13.96 -9.60
N ASP A 557 -15.55 -13.27 -10.11
CA ASP A 557 -15.65 -11.81 -9.97
C ASP A 557 -16.19 -11.42 -8.59
N GLN A 558 -15.30 -10.86 -7.78
CA GLN A 558 -15.58 -10.52 -6.39
C GLN A 558 -16.57 -9.35 -6.28
N ALA A 559 -16.57 -8.41 -7.23
CA ALA A 559 -17.53 -7.31 -7.19
C ALA A 559 -18.94 -7.83 -7.50
N MET A 560 -19.06 -8.68 -8.53
CA MET A 560 -20.30 -9.39 -8.84
C MET A 560 -20.82 -10.19 -7.62
N GLU A 561 -19.97 -10.98 -6.96
CA GLU A 561 -20.36 -11.82 -5.83
C GLU A 561 -20.75 -11.04 -4.57
N PHE A 562 -20.01 -9.98 -4.21
CA PHE A 562 -20.33 -9.15 -3.03
C PHE A 562 -21.45 -8.13 -3.26
N GLN A 563 -22.13 -8.17 -4.42
CA GLN A 563 -23.25 -7.27 -4.70
C GLN A 563 -24.35 -7.41 -3.65
N ALA A 564 -24.66 -6.29 -2.97
CA ALA A 564 -25.62 -6.22 -1.88
C ALA A 564 -26.73 -5.18 -2.18
N PRO A 565 -27.78 -5.53 -2.94
CA PRO A 565 -28.86 -4.58 -3.22
C PRO A 565 -29.67 -4.28 -1.95
N PRO A 566 -30.15 -3.04 -1.77
CA PRO A 566 -31.02 -2.69 -0.66
C PRO A 566 -32.28 -3.56 -0.56
N GLY A 567 -32.85 -3.98 -1.69
CA GLY A 567 -34.06 -4.82 -1.73
C GLY A 567 -33.87 -6.26 -1.25
N ASP A 568 -32.63 -6.76 -1.18
CA ASP A 568 -32.33 -8.10 -0.65
C ASP A 568 -32.01 -8.08 0.86
N GLN A 569 -31.91 -6.90 1.50
CA GLN A 569 -31.62 -6.80 2.94
C GLN A 569 -32.75 -7.37 3.80
N GLY A 570 -32.39 -7.91 4.96
CA GLY A 570 -33.34 -8.55 5.87
C GLY A 570 -33.88 -9.89 5.34
N GLU A 571 -35.03 -10.29 5.85
CA GLU A 571 -35.75 -11.52 5.48
C GLU A 571 -37.23 -11.42 5.96
N PRO A 572 -38.20 -11.06 5.08
CA PRO A 572 -39.58 -10.77 5.49
C PRO A 572 -40.60 -11.85 5.13
N THR A 573 -40.30 -12.83 4.26
CA THR A 573 -41.30 -13.74 3.66
C THR A 573 -40.75 -15.12 3.31
N THR A 574 -41.62 -16.14 3.43
CA THR A 574 -41.48 -17.47 2.83
C THR A 574 -41.52 -17.39 1.30
N VAL A 575 -40.66 -18.13 0.57
CA VAL A 575 -40.69 -18.17 -0.91
C VAL A 575 -40.49 -19.58 -1.47
N VAL A 576 -41.28 -19.93 -2.49
CA VAL A 576 -41.15 -21.17 -3.26
C VAL A 576 -40.16 -20.95 -4.42
N PRO A 577 -39.01 -21.65 -4.50
CA PRO A 577 -38.14 -21.64 -5.68
C PRO A 577 -38.89 -21.85 -7.00
N GLY A 578 -38.51 -21.13 -8.04
CA GLY A 578 -39.15 -21.19 -9.36
C GLY A 578 -40.50 -20.46 -9.50
N SER A 579 -41.02 -19.83 -8.44
CA SER A 579 -42.30 -19.07 -8.51
C SER A 579 -42.21 -17.70 -9.21
N GLY A 580 -41.01 -17.27 -9.59
CA GLY A 580 -40.79 -16.07 -10.41
C GLY A 580 -40.93 -16.37 -11.91
N GLY A 581 -41.62 -15.49 -12.65
CA GLY A 581 -41.75 -15.55 -14.11
C GLY A 581 -40.41 -15.48 -14.86
N PRO A 582 -40.42 -15.64 -16.20
CA PRO A 582 -39.28 -16.15 -16.98
C PRO A 582 -37.98 -15.34 -16.83
N GLY A 583 -37.02 -15.90 -16.09
CA GLY A 583 -35.68 -15.33 -15.88
C GLY A 583 -35.07 -15.70 -14.52
N GLY A 584 -34.78 -16.99 -14.30
CA GLY A 584 -34.43 -17.59 -13.00
C GLY A 584 -33.06 -17.23 -12.38
N ASP A 585 -32.71 -15.95 -12.33
CA ASP A 585 -31.62 -15.41 -11.49
C ASP A 585 -32.15 -14.45 -10.40
N GLN A 586 -33.46 -14.16 -10.43
CA GLN A 586 -34.20 -13.36 -9.44
C GLN A 586 -35.45 -14.12 -8.97
N VAL A 587 -35.21 -15.13 -8.14
CA VAL A 587 -35.63 -15.18 -6.72
C VAL A 587 -36.37 -13.97 -6.12
N SER A 588 -37.36 -13.32 -6.75
CA SER A 588 -38.02 -12.16 -6.14
C SER A 588 -38.59 -12.54 -4.76
N ALA A 589 -38.06 -11.92 -3.71
CA ALA A 589 -38.27 -12.22 -2.28
C ALA A 589 -37.53 -13.44 -1.65
N ASN A 590 -36.56 -14.08 -2.31
CA ASN A 590 -35.66 -15.05 -1.63
C ASN A 590 -34.40 -14.41 -1.02
N HIS A 591 -34.38 -13.08 -0.86
CA HIS A 591 -33.41 -12.31 -0.06
C HIS A 591 -31.97 -12.83 -0.14
N ARG A 592 -31.27 -12.48 -1.23
CA ARG A 592 -29.91 -12.97 -1.52
C ARG A 592 -28.95 -12.80 -0.34
N SER A 593 -27.95 -13.68 -0.26
CA SER A 593 -26.97 -13.64 0.82
C SER A 593 -25.61 -13.13 0.37
N TRP A 594 -24.93 -12.45 1.29
CA TRP A 594 -23.54 -12.04 1.16
C TRP A 594 -22.92 -11.97 2.55
N HIS A 595 -21.61 -12.21 2.62
CA HIS A 595 -20.82 -11.70 3.73
C HIS A 595 -20.72 -10.17 3.59
N PRO A 596 -20.84 -9.39 4.69
CA PRO A 596 -21.06 -7.94 4.63
C PRO A 596 -19.79 -7.13 4.32
N VAL A 597 -19.07 -7.49 3.24
CA VAL A 597 -17.87 -6.81 2.76
C VAL A 597 -18.21 -5.45 2.15
N ILE A 598 -19.23 -5.36 1.29
CA ILE A 598 -19.67 -4.09 0.69
C ILE A 598 -20.69 -3.37 1.59
N ALA A 599 -21.74 -4.06 2.02
CA ALA A 599 -22.82 -3.49 2.83
C ALA A 599 -23.36 -4.49 3.86
N ALA A 600 -23.98 -3.95 4.91
CA ALA A 600 -24.68 -4.71 5.93
C ALA A 600 -25.78 -5.62 5.35
N THR A 601 -26.09 -6.73 6.02
CA THR A 601 -27.11 -7.69 5.54
C THR A 601 -28.54 -7.32 5.95
N GLY A 602 -28.72 -6.43 6.93
CA GLY A 602 -30.02 -6.08 7.51
C GLY A 602 -30.69 -7.20 8.32
N ARG A 603 -30.08 -8.39 8.38
CA ARG A 603 -30.58 -9.54 9.14
C ARG A 603 -30.07 -9.45 10.58
N THR A 604 -30.88 -8.91 11.49
CA THR A 604 -30.61 -8.90 12.93
C THR A 604 -30.84 -10.29 13.55
N LEU A 605 -30.58 -10.44 14.85
CA LEU A 605 -30.98 -11.67 15.58
C LEU A 605 -32.48 -11.91 15.50
N ALA A 606 -33.30 -10.86 15.69
CA ALA A 606 -34.76 -10.95 15.59
C ALA A 606 -35.23 -11.35 14.17
N VAL A 607 -34.60 -10.82 13.11
CA VAL A 607 -34.88 -11.23 11.72
C VAL A 607 -34.44 -12.68 11.46
N ARG A 608 -33.42 -13.19 12.15
CA ARG A 608 -33.05 -14.61 12.14
C ARG A 608 -33.84 -15.44 13.16
N GLY A 609 -35.13 -15.15 13.33
CA GLY A 609 -36.01 -15.89 14.24
C GLY A 609 -35.61 -15.83 15.72
N GLY A 610 -34.86 -14.82 16.16
CA GLY A 610 -34.33 -14.77 17.52
C GLY A 610 -33.13 -15.68 17.76
N ALA A 611 -32.29 -15.89 16.74
CA ALA A 611 -31.04 -16.64 16.85
C ALA A 611 -30.11 -16.11 17.97
N ASP A 612 -29.31 -17.00 18.55
CA ASP A 612 -28.36 -16.67 19.62
C ASP A 612 -27.08 -16.01 19.08
N ALA A 613 -26.55 -15.01 19.80
CA ALA A 613 -25.35 -14.28 19.40
C ALA A 613 -24.06 -15.14 19.44
N ASN A 614 -24.02 -16.19 20.27
CA ASN A 614 -22.91 -17.13 20.42
C ASN A 614 -22.74 -18.08 19.23
N LEU A 615 -23.61 -18.02 18.23
CA LEU A 615 -23.35 -18.60 16.91
C LEU A 615 -22.16 -17.94 16.22
N TRP A 616 -21.86 -16.68 16.55
CA TRP A 616 -20.69 -15.96 16.09
C TRP A 616 -19.63 -15.90 17.19
N LEU A 617 -18.37 -15.77 16.76
CA LEU A 617 -17.22 -15.61 17.65
C LEU A 617 -16.79 -14.14 17.71
N PRO A 618 -16.18 -13.67 18.82
CA PRO A 618 -15.63 -12.31 18.89
C PRO A 618 -14.67 -11.99 17.73
N PRO A 619 -14.71 -10.78 17.16
CA PRO A 619 -15.50 -9.62 17.57
C PRO A 619 -16.95 -9.57 17.00
N TRP A 620 -17.42 -10.62 16.32
CA TRP A 620 -18.69 -10.62 15.56
C TRP A 620 -19.95 -10.96 16.35
N ASN A 621 -19.81 -11.26 17.64
CA ASN A 621 -20.84 -11.81 18.52
C ASN A 621 -21.63 -10.76 19.33
N GLN A 622 -21.57 -9.49 18.94
CA GLN A 622 -22.27 -8.41 19.65
C GLN A 622 -23.74 -8.34 19.22
N PRO A 623 -24.73 -8.57 20.10
CA PRO A 623 -26.14 -8.75 19.70
C PRO A 623 -26.76 -7.58 18.94
N ASP A 624 -26.33 -6.36 19.24
CA ASP A 624 -26.77 -5.09 18.64
C ASP A 624 -26.09 -4.80 17.29
N GLN A 625 -24.99 -5.48 16.98
CA GLN A 625 -24.20 -5.27 15.75
C GLN A 625 -24.50 -6.32 14.68
N ILE A 626 -24.94 -7.52 15.08
CA ILE A 626 -25.25 -8.61 14.16
C ILE A 626 -26.34 -8.17 13.17
N GLY A 627 -26.00 -8.17 11.88
CA GLY A 627 -26.86 -7.71 10.79
C GLY A 627 -26.56 -6.31 10.27
N VAL A 628 -26.05 -5.41 11.13
CA VAL A 628 -25.69 -4.02 10.78
C VAL A 628 -24.18 -3.81 10.59
N GLN A 629 -23.36 -4.69 11.17
CA GLN A 629 -21.90 -4.74 10.99
C GLN A 629 -21.48 -5.02 9.54
N THR A 630 -20.28 -4.57 9.20
CA THR A 630 -19.59 -4.88 7.94
C THR A 630 -18.21 -5.48 8.22
N MET A 631 -17.55 -6.04 7.20
CA MET A 631 -16.28 -6.76 7.36
C MET A 631 -15.23 -6.42 6.30
N TYR A 632 -13.99 -6.75 6.61
CA TYR A 632 -12.83 -6.57 5.77
C TYR A 632 -12.57 -7.84 4.93
N CYS A 633 -12.02 -7.70 3.74
CA CYS A 633 -11.43 -8.83 3.01
C CYS A 633 -10.30 -9.46 3.86
N SER A 634 -9.56 -8.65 4.62
CA SER A 634 -8.53 -9.11 5.56
C SER A 634 -9.05 -9.83 6.81
N ASP A 635 -10.37 -10.02 6.96
CA ASP A 635 -10.95 -10.93 7.97
C ASP A 635 -10.91 -12.38 7.53
N CYS A 636 -10.99 -12.63 6.22
CA CYS A 636 -10.88 -13.97 5.64
C CYS A 636 -9.48 -14.24 5.08
N HIS A 637 -8.85 -13.22 4.47
CA HIS A 637 -7.60 -13.35 3.75
C HIS A 637 -6.41 -12.75 4.51
N GLY A 638 -5.27 -13.45 4.45
CA GLY A 638 -4.01 -13.09 5.10
C GLY A 638 -3.48 -14.22 5.98
N SER A 639 -2.44 -13.88 6.74
CA SER A 639 -1.66 -14.76 7.59
C SER A 639 -2.50 -15.67 8.50
N GLU A 640 -2.20 -16.97 8.49
CA GLU A 640 -2.96 -17.97 9.22
C GLU A 640 -3.02 -17.70 10.73
N THR A 641 -4.17 -18.02 11.31
CA THR A 641 -4.51 -17.70 12.70
C THR A 641 -4.86 -18.96 13.48
N ALA A 642 -4.85 -18.86 14.82
CA ALA A 642 -5.31 -19.93 15.70
C ALA A 642 -6.80 -20.27 15.44
N PRO A 643 -7.28 -21.47 15.82
CA PRO A 643 -8.72 -21.78 15.82
C PRO A 643 -9.54 -20.74 16.59
N GLY A 644 -10.78 -20.49 16.15
CA GLY A 644 -11.69 -19.58 16.84
C GLY A 644 -11.38 -18.08 16.77
N THR A 645 -10.40 -17.64 15.97
CA THR A 645 -10.07 -16.20 15.86
C THR A 645 -9.55 -15.77 14.49
N ILE A 646 -9.93 -14.57 14.05
CA ILE A 646 -9.37 -13.89 12.87
C ILE A 646 -8.10 -13.08 13.18
N ILE A 647 -7.64 -13.06 14.44
CA ILE A 647 -6.50 -12.23 14.88
C ILE A 647 -5.17 -12.95 14.61
N PRO A 648 -4.23 -12.33 13.86
CA PRO A 648 -2.88 -12.84 13.66
C PRO A 648 -2.10 -13.04 14.96
N GLN A 649 -1.21 -14.03 14.96
CA GLN A 649 -0.34 -14.33 16.08
C GLN A 649 0.55 -13.13 16.43
N GLY A 650 0.67 -12.82 17.73
CA GLY A 650 1.44 -11.68 18.25
C GLY A 650 0.60 -10.41 18.50
N GLY A 651 -0.70 -10.43 18.19
CA GLY A 651 -1.61 -9.34 18.51
C GLY A 651 -1.38 -8.10 17.64
N GLU A 652 -1.20 -6.93 18.26
CA GLU A 652 -1.09 -5.66 17.52
C GLU A 652 0.26 -5.50 16.81
N HIS A 653 1.33 -6.01 17.42
CA HIS A 653 2.69 -6.04 16.87
C HIS A 653 3.07 -7.43 16.31
N GLY A 654 2.05 -8.22 15.95
CA GLY A 654 2.19 -9.58 15.45
C GLY A 654 2.37 -9.66 13.94
N ARG A 655 2.05 -10.83 13.36
CA ARG A 655 1.99 -11.02 11.90
C ARG A 655 1.04 -10.01 11.26
N SER A 656 1.39 -9.58 10.05
CA SER A 656 0.73 -8.46 9.40
C SER A 656 -0.73 -8.77 9.04
N TRP A 657 -1.56 -7.72 9.06
CA TRP A 657 -2.91 -7.78 8.50
C TRP A 657 -2.89 -7.46 7.02
N GLY A 658 -3.74 -8.14 6.25
CA GLY A 658 -3.84 -7.97 4.80
C GLY A 658 -3.51 -9.27 4.04
N PRO A 659 -3.89 -9.37 2.76
CA PRO A 659 -3.78 -10.60 1.96
C PRO A 659 -2.36 -10.85 1.41
N HIS A 660 -1.30 -10.55 2.17
CA HIS A 660 0.10 -10.73 1.74
C HIS A 660 0.42 -12.20 1.43
N GLY A 661 0.19 -13.09 2.41
CA GLY A 661 0.39 -14.53 2.26
C GLY A 661 -0.10 -15.37 3.44
N SER A 662 -0.22 -16.67 3.20
CA SER A 662 -0.58 -17.70 4.18
C SER A 662 -0.10 -19.07 3.70
N ASN A 663 -0.01 -20.04 4.60
CA ASN A 663 0.20 -21.44 4.23
C ASN A 663 -1.07 -22.14 3.67
N ASN A 664 -2.26 -21.54 3.83
CA ASN A 664 -3.52 -22.08 3.29
C ASN A 664 -3.82 -21.57 1.87
N ASN A 665 -4.49 -22.43 1.08
CA ASN A 665 -5.01 -22.08 -0.25
C ASN A 665 -5.92 -20.84 -0.20
N PHE A 666 -5.95 -20.07 -1.30
CA PHE A 666 -6.63 -18.78 -1.44
C PHE A 666 -6.18 -17.68 -0.45
N ILE A 667 -4.98 -17.85 0.16
CA ILE A 667 -4.43 -16.93 1.17
C ILE A 667 -5.39 -16.80 2.36
N LEU A 668 -5.98 -17.92 2.80
CA LEU A 668 -7.01 -17.92 3.87
C LEU A 668 -6.40 -18.03 5.27
N LYS A 669 -7.03 -17.38 6.25
CA LYS A 669 -6.62 -17.47 7.66
C LYS A 669 -6.79 -18.85 8.30
N GLY A 670 -7.56 -19.74 7.67
CA GLY A 670 -7.74 -21.15 8.04
C GLY A 670 -7.85 -22.04 6.81
N GLY A 671 -7.94 -23.36 7.03
CA GLY A 671 -8.23 -24.30 5.96
C GLY A 671 -9.63 -24.10 5.35
N PHE A 672 -9.83 -24.61 4.14
CA PHE A 672 -11.16 -24.70 3.52
C PHE A 672 -11.19 -25.83 2.50
N THR A 673 -12.03 -26.83 2.73
CA THR A 673 -12.13 -28.05 1.91
C THR A 673 -13.55 -28.60 1.90
N ALA A 674 -13.83 -29.61 1.08
CA ALA A 674 -15.08 -30.37 1.17
C ALA A 674 -15.33 -31.03 2.55
N ARG A 675 -14.30 -31.14 3.41
CA ARG A 675 -14.43 -31.68 4.78
C ARG A 675 -14.72 -30.61 5.85
N THR A 676 -14.74 -29.33 5.51
CA THR A 676 -14.98 -28.25 6.48
C THR A 676 -16.34 -28.44 7.17
N GLY A 677 -16.35 -28.55 8.50
CA GLY A 677 -17.50 -28.95 9.32
C GLY A 677 -17.39 -30.37 9.89
N ALA A 678 -16.45 -31.19 9.44
CA ALA A 678 -16.19 -32.51 10.00
C ALA A 678 -15.24 -32.43 11.21
N PRO A 679 -15.22 -33.45 12.11
CA PRO A 679 -14.27 -33.52 13.21
C PRO A 679 -12.81 -33.32 12.76
N GLY A 680 -12.08 -32.45 13.46
CA GLY A 680 -10.72 -32.02 13.12
C GLY A 680 -10.63 -30.83 12.16
N THR A 681 -11.74 -30.12 11.90
CA THR A 681 -11.77 -28.90 11.06
C THR A 681 -12.14 -27.63 11.83
N GLU A 682 -12.03 -27.64 13.16
CA GLU A 682 -12.33 -26.52 14.07
C GLU A 682 -11.46 -25.27 13.80
N GLY A 683 -10.33 -25.46 13.10
CA GLY A 683 -9.43 -24.40 12.67
C GLY A 683 -9.71 -23.81 11.28
N ASP A 684 -10.68 -24.34 10.53
CA ASP A 684 -11.01 -23.89 9.17
C ASP A 684 -11.65 -22.48 9.15
N ILE A 685 -11.67 -21.87 7.96
CA ILE A 685 -11.94 -20.43 7.79
C ILE A 685 -13.30 -19.98 8.35
N CYS A 686 -14.34 -20.80 8.19
CA CYS A 686 -15.68 -20.49 8.71
C CYS A 686 -15.65 -20.36 10.24
N PHE A 687 -14.88 -21.22 10.91
CA PHE A 687 -14.79 -21.30 12.36
C PHE A 687 -13.80 -20.30 12.98
N LYS A 688 -13.31 -19.34 12.19
CA LYS A 688 -12.70 -18.10 12.71
C LYS A 688 -13.74 -17.06 13.12
N CYS A 689 -14.97 -17.18 12.61
CA CYS A 689 -16.07 -16.23 12.86
C CYS A 689 -17.37 -16.90 13.35
N HIS A 690 -17.55 -18.20 13.11
CA HIS A 690 -18.72 -18.97 13.53
C HIS A 690 -18.33 -20.05 14.56
N SER A 691 -19.21 -20.35 15.51
CA SER A 691 -18.96 -21.40 16.49
C SER A 691 -19.00 -22.79 15.83
N TYR A 692 -17.88 -23.52 15.87
CA TYR A 692 -17.83 -24.91 15.38
C TYR A 692 -18.83 -25.79 16.14
N GLN A 693 -18.84 -25.70 17.47
CA GLN A 693 -19.76 -26.47 18.31
C GLN A 693 -21.23 -26.24 17.90
N ASN A 694 -21.63 -24.98 17.69
CA ASN A 694 -23.04 -24.65 17.48
C ASN A 694 -23.53 -24.92 16.03
N TYR A 695 -22.63 -25.16 15.08
CA TYR A 695 -22.97 -25.41 13.67
C TYR A 695 -22.57 -26.80 13.15
N ALA A 696 -21.65 -27.50 13.81
CA ALA A 696 -21.05 -28.74 13.32
C ALA A 696 -21.07 -29.92 14.32
N THR A 697 -21.54 -29.74 15.57
CA THR A 697 -21.69 -30.84 16.54
C THR A 697 -23.11 -30.92 17.13
N PRO A 698 -23.51 -32.09 17.68
CA PRO A 698 -24.78 -32.24 18.42
C PRO A 698 -24.87 -31.31 19.64
N ASP A 699 -23.73 -30.92 20.22
CA ASP A 699 -23.66 -30.04 21.40
C ASP A 699 -24.06 -28.59 21.10
N GLY A 700 -24.43 -28.28 19.86
CA GLY A 700 -25.09 -27.04 19.46
C GLY A 700 -26.60 -27.01 19.71
N ASP A 701 -27.19 -28.10 20.22
CA ASP A 701 -28.59 -28.11 20.62
C ASP A 701 -28.84 -27.15 21.81
N GLY A 702 -30.04 -26.58 21.87
CA GLY A 702 -30.38 -25.47 22.76
C GLY A 702 -29.81 -24.10 22.36
N VAL A 703 -28.91 -24.00 21.37
CA VAL A 703 -28.42 -22.72 20.81
C VAL A 703 -29.18 -22.39 19.54
N ARG A 704 -30.30 -21.64 19.67
CA ARG A 704 -31.20 -21.34 18.54
C ARG A 704 -30.46 -20.68 17.37
N SER A 705 -30.58 -21.25 16.17
CA SER A 705 -30.04 -20.67 14.93
C SER A 705 -31.12 -20.27 13.93
N GLY A 706 -30.74 -19.55 12.87
CA GLY A 706 -31.68 -19.20 11.79
C GLY A 706 -32.23 -20.43 11.05
N PHE A 707 -31.55 -21.57 11.15
CA PHE A 707 -32.07 -22.88 10.74
C PHE A 707 -32.54 -23.62 12.00
N SER A 708 -33.72 -23.23 12.48
CA SER A 708 -34.44 -23.87 13.59
C SER A 708 -35.92 -24.05 13.25
N ASN A 709 -36.58 -24.95 13.98
CA ASN A 709 -38.03 -25.24 13.91
C ASN A 709 -38.81 -24.55 15.04
N GLY A 710 -38.35 -23.37 15.46
CA GLY A 710 -38.84 -22.64 16.63
C GLY A 710 -37.97 -22.80 17.88
N GLU A 711 -37.54 -24.03 18.18
CA GLU A 711 -36.79 -24.33 19.42
C GLU A 711 -35.48 -25.09 19.15
N GLU A 712 -35.50 -26.12 18.32
CA GLU A 712 -34.35 -26.99 18.04
C GLU A 712 -33.41 -26.38 17.00
N ASN A 713 -32.10 -26.41 17.25
CA ASN A 713 -31.10 -26.03 16.26
C ASN A 713 -30.93 -27.15 15.23
N LEU A 714 -31.49 -26.98 14.03
CA LEU A 714 -31.49 -28.04 13.01
C LEU A 714 -30.08 -28.36 12.49
N HIS A 715 -29.08 -27.50 12.72
CA HIS A 715 -27.67 -27.87 12.49
C HIS A 715 -27.21 -28.97 13.46
N ALA A 716 -27.59 -28.88 14.74
CA ALA A 716 -27.24 -29.87 15.76
C ALA A 716 -28.03 -31.16 15.58
N PHE A 717 -29.33 -31.07 15.22
CA PHE A 717 -30.12 -32.24 14.84
C PHE A 717 -29.47 -33.01 13.68
N HIS A 718 -29.08 -32.30 12.62
CA HIS A 718 -28.33 -32.94 11.53
C HIS A 718 -27.00 -33.48 12.05
N ALA A 719 -26.19 -32.72 12.80
CA ALA A 719 -24.93 -33.23 13.34
C ALA A 719 -25.08 -34.51 14.19
N ASP A 720 -26.21 -34.73 14.87
CA ASP A 720 -26.55 -35.97 15.59
C ASP A 720 -26.92 -37.12 14.64
N LYS A 721 -27.87 -36.92 13.71
CA LYS A 721 -28.30 -37.99 12.78
C LYS A 721 -27.21 -38.35 11.77
N ILE A 722 -26.46 -37.34 11.35
CA ILE A 722 -25.41 -37.40 10.34
C ILE A 722 -24.07 -37.81 10.99
N GLY A 723 -23.74 -37.36 12.20
CA GLY A 723 -22.46 -37.66 12.87
C GLY A 723 -21.20 -37.11 12.16
N ARG A 724 -21.32 -36.43 11.01
CA ARG A 724 -20.26 -35.66 10.34
C ARG A 724 -20.84 -34.56 9.45
N MET A 725 -20.68 -33.29 9.82
CA MET A 725 -21.10 -32.21 8.91
C MET A 725 -20.07 -31.98 7.79
N GLN A 726 -20.53 -31.57 6.62
CA GLN A 726 -19.71 -30.97 5.56
C GLN A 726 -20.47 -29.76 5.05
N CYS A 727 -19.99 -28.55 5.36
CA CYS A 727 -20.77 -27.33 5.13
C CYS A 727 -21.16 -27.16 3.65
N THR A 728 -20.33 -27.62 2.72
CA THR A 728 -20.57 -27.52 1.27
C THR A 728 -21.63 -28.48 0.72
N TRP A 729 -22.18 -29.38 1.55
CA TRP A 729 -23.39 -30.14 1.23
C TRP A 729 -24.62 -29.25 1.10
N CYS A 730 -24.68 -28.19 1.93
CA CYS A 730 -25.81 -27.28 2.05
C CYS A 730 -25.48 -25.84 1.62
N HIS A 731 -24.24 -25.39 1.78
CA HIS A 731 -23.79 -24.03 1.47
C HIS A 731 -22.91 -23.97 0.22
N VAL A 732 -22.90 -22.81 -0.43
CA VAL A 732 -22.05 -22.54 -1.60
C VAL A 732 -20.56 -22.62 -1.22
N ALA A 733 -19.74 -23.16 -2.12
CA ALA A 733 -18.30 -23.34 -1.89
C ALA A 733 -17.48 -22.03 -2.00
N VAL A 734 -18.05 -20.95 -2.56
CA VAL A 734 -17.46 -19.61 -2.57
C VAL A 734 -18.38 -18.69 -1.75
N PRO A 735 -18.15 -18.55 -0.43
CA PRO A 735 -19.10 -17.89 0.48
C PRO A 735 -18.96 -16.36 0.46
N HIS A 736 -18.83 -15.73 -0.70
CA HIS A 736 -18.76 -14.26 -0.80
C HIS A 736 -20.17 -13.66 -0.84
N GLY A 737 -20.93 -14.05 -1.85
CA GLY A 737 -22.37 -13.85 -1.95
C GLY A 737 -22.99 -14.82 -2.94
N TRP A 738 -24.30 -14.92 -2.90
CA TRP A 738 -25.04 -16.02 -3.54
C TRP A 738 -26.49 -15.66 -3.86
N LYS A 739 -27.04 -16.27 -4.91
CA LYS A 739 -28.40 -16.02 -5.41
C LYS A 739 -29.53 -16.45 -4.44
N ASN A 740 -29.23 -17.26 -3.42
CA ASN A 740 -30.18 -17.69 -2.40
C ASN A 740 -29.79 -17.18 -1.01
N LYS A 741 -30.77 -17.06 -0.11
CA LYS A 741 -30.54 -16.76 1.31
C LYS A 741 -29.70 -17.83 2.03
N ALA A 742 -29.15 -17.44 3.17
CA ALA A 742 -28.25 -18.23 4.03
C ALA A 742 -27.08 -18.92 3.28
N LEU A 743 -26.67 -18.37 2.12
CA LEU A 743 -25.65 -18.96 1.24
C LEU A 743 -25.99 -20.40 0.79
N LEU A 744 -27.27 -20.78 0.77
CA LEU A 744 -27.71 -22.16 0.52
C LEU A 744 -27.68 -22.52 -0.97
N VAL A 745 -27.03 -23.63 -1.33
CA VAL A 745 -27.22 -24.23 -2.66
C VAL A 745 -28.64 -24.78 -2.78
N ASN A 746 -29.16 -24.84 -4.01
CA ASN A 746 -30.41 -25.56 -4.27
C ASN A 746 -30.27 -26.38 -5.55
N LEU A 747 -30.23 -27.69 -5.44
CA LEU A 747 -30.13 -28.58 -6.61
C LEU A 747 -31.47 -28.76 -7.36
N ASN A 748 -32.56 -28.11 -6.90
CA ASN A 748 -33.78 -27.91 -7.69
C ASN A 748 -33.69 -26.71 -8.65
N ASP A 749 -32.72 -25.81 -8.47
CA ASP A 749 -32.54 -24.60 -9.27
C ASP A 749 -31.05 -24.29 -9.45
N VAL A 750 -30.35 -25.18 -10.15
CA VAL A 750 -29.03 -24.87 -10.72
C VAL A 750 -29.26 -24.10 -12.01
N GLY A 751 -28.66 -22.92 -12.08
CA GLY A 751 -28.78 -22.01 -13.22
C GLY A 751 -27.46 -21.78 -13.94
N PRO A 752 -27.29 -20.61 -14.59
CA PRO A 752 -26.10 -20.30 -15.37
C PRO A 752 -24.82 -20.26 -14.54
N GLU A 753 -24.91 -20.13 -13.21
CA GLU A 753 -23.78 -20.22 -12.27
C GLU A 753 -23.17 -21.63 -12.21
N GLY A 754 -23.96 -22.67 -12.54
CA GLY A 754 -23.49 -24.03 -12.79
C GLY A 754 -23.33 -24.37 -14.28
N GLY A 755 -23.43 -23.38 -15.18
CA GLY A 755 -23.40 -23.60 -16.63
C GLY A 755 -24.66 -24.27 -17.21
N LEU A 756 -25.79 -24.24 -16.49
CA LEU A 756 -27.06 -24.84 -16.90
C LEU A 756 -28.13 -23.76 -17.19
N PRO A 757 -29.23 -24.09 -17.90
CA PRO A 757 -30.38 -23.20 -17.99
C PRO A 757 -30.96 -22.86 -16.59
N PRO A 758 -31.52 -21.65 -16.36
CA PRO A 758 -32.18 -21.33 -15.11
C PRO A 758 -33.30 -22.32 -14.75
N GLY A 759 -33.44 -22.69 -13.47
CA GLY A 759 -34.41 -23.70 -13.02
C GLY A 759 -34.03 -25.15 -13.33
N THR A 760 -32.77 -25.45 -13.65
CA THR A 760 -32.36 -26.85 -13.92
C THR A 760 -32.17 -27.63 -12.63
N GLN A 761 -32.97 -28.68 -12.45
CA GLN A 761 -32.81 -29.63 -11.36
C GLN A 761 -31.74 -30.68 -11.70
N VAL A 762 -30.76 -30.85 -10.80
CA VAL A 762 -29.66 -31.81 -10.93
C VAL A 762 -29.72 -32.89 -9.84
N ARG A 763 -28.84 -33.89 -9.94
CA ARG A 763 -28.72 -35.00 -8.97
C ARG A 763 -30.03 -35.77 -8.85
N ASN A 764 -30.48 -36.33 -9.97
CA ASN A 764 -31.75 -37.04 -10.10
C ASN A 764 -31.49 -38.55 -10.20
N ASN A 765 -32.23 -39.36 -9.42
CA ASN A 765 -32.02 -40.81 -9.31
C ASN A 765 -30.54 -41.22 -9.13
N THR A 766 -29.78 -40.43 -8.35
CA THR A 766 -28.38 -40.72 -8.06
C THR A 766 -28.03 -40.34 -6.64
N THR A 767 -27.21 -41.19 -6.04
CA THR A 767 -26.69 -41.04 -4.69
C THR A 767 -25.41 -40.18 -4.64
N ALA A 768 -24.81 -39.86 -5.80
CA ALA A 768 -23.57 -39.09 -5.85
C ALA A 768 -23.81 -37.61 -5.46
N PRO A 769 -22.97 -37.00 -4.61
CA PRO A 769 -22.98 -35.55 -4.39
C PRO A 769 -22.64 -34.77 -5.67
N TYR A 770 -23.27 -33.62 -5.87
CA TYR A 770 -23.07 -32.77 -7.04
C TYR A 770 -21.87 -31.84 -6.84
N THR A 771 -20.87 -31.97 -7.72
CA THR A 771 -19.69 -31.10 -7.76
C THR A 771 -19.62 -30.46 -9.14
N ASN A 772 -19.57 -29.13 -9.15
CA ASN A 772 -19.38 -28.30 -10.34
C ASN A 772 -18.81 -26.96 -9.86
N GLY A 773 -17.48 -26.85 -9.89
CA GLY A 773 -16.77 -25.66 -9.45
C GLY A 773 -17.13 -24.41 -10.28
N PRO A 774 -17.10 -23.20 -9.68
CA PRO A 774 -16.55 -22.91 -8.36
C PRO A 774 -17.57 -23.02 -7.22
N TYR A 775 -18.87 -23.04 -7.52
CA TYR A 775 -19.92 -22.84 -6.51
C TYR A 775 -20.42 -24.12 -5.82
N TYR A 776 -20.35 -25.28 -6.48
CA TYR A 776 -20.86 -26.54 -5.94
C TYR A 776 -19.71 -27.52 -5.65
N LEU A 777 -19.54 -27.90 -4.39
CA LEU A 777 -18.50 -28.84 -3.94
C LEU A 777 -19.14 -29.94 -3.08
N GLY A 778 -19.51 -31.06 -3.71
CA GLY A 778 -20.21 -32.14 -3.04
C GLY A 778 -21.61 -31.75 -2.53
N ALA A 779 -22.29 -30.82 -3.19
CA ALA A 779 -23.63 -30.37 -2.82
C ALA A 779 -24.66 -31.51 -2.87
N VAL A 780 -25.62 -31.51 -1.93
CA VAL A 780 -26.76 -32.45 -1.91
C VAL A 780 -28.10 -31.77 -1.65
N LEU A 781 -28.11 -30.55 -1.10
CA LEU A 781 -29.33 -29.86 -0.67
C LEU A 781 -30.29 -29.53 -1.83
N LYS A 782 -31.54 -29.98 -1.69
CA LYS A 782 -32.69 -29.60 -2.51
C LYS A 782 -33.75 -28.92 -1.65
N VAL A 783 -34.03 -27.65 -1.92
CA VAL A 783 -35.01 -26.82 -1.21
C VAL A 783 -36.28 -26.70 -2.06
N VAL A 784 -37.42 -26.98 -1.45
CA VAL A 784 -38.78 -26.87 -2.00
C VAL A 784 -39.42 -25.55 -1.61
N THR A 785 -39.13 -25.05 -0.40
CA THR A 785 -39.60 -23.76 0.10
C THR A 785 -38.54 -23.16 1.01
N PHE A 786 -38.15 -21.90 0.77
CA PHE A 786 -37.24 -21.15 1.65
C PHE A 786 -38.03 -20.56 2.82
N ALA A 787 -38.28 -21.34 3.86
CA ALA A 787 -39.02 -20.92 5.06
C ALA A 787 -38.28 -19.84 5.86
N PRO A 788 -38.99 -18.88 6.50
CA PRO A 788 -38.35 -17.82 7.29
C PRO A 788 -37.38 -18.36 8.33
N SER A 789 -36.29 -17.64 8.58
CA SER A 789 -35.34 -18.01 9.63
C SER A 789 -36.05 -18.24 10.97
N GLY A 790 -35.93 -19.46 11.50
CA GLY A 790 -36.58 -19.89 12.74
C GLY A 790 -37.89 -20.69 12.58
N ASP A 791 -38.43 -20.80 11.36
CA ASP A 791 -39.68 -21.50 11.04
C ASP A 791 -39.47 -22.67 10.04
N TRP A 792 -38.32 -23.35 10.09
CA TRP A 792 -37.98 -24.42 9.16
C TRP A 792 -38.58 -25.78 9.58
N ASP A 793 -39.09 -26.52 8.60
CA ASP A 793 -39.57 -27.90 8.72
C ASP A 793 -38.96 -28.84 7.66
N ASP A 794 -39.22 -30.14 7.77
CA ASP A 794 -38.70 -31.15 6.85
C ASP A 794 -39.27 -31.04 5.42
N ASN A 795 -40.56 -30.70 5.26
CA ASN A 795 -41.23 -30.52 3.97
C ASN A 795 -40.72 -29.32 3.18
N ASN A 796 -39.93 -28.44 3.80
CA ASN A 796 -39.18 -27.39 3.10
C ASN A 796 -38.07 -27.96 2.20
N CYS A 797 -37.67 -29.22 2.39
CA CYS A 797 -36.64 -29.92 1.63
C CYS A 797 -37.23 -31.07 0.80
N GLY A 798 -36.63 -31.38 -0.36
CA GLY A 798 -37.16 -32.40 -1.27
C GLY A 798 -36.85 -32.19 -2.75
N SER A 799 -37.00 -33.26 -3.55
CA SER A 799 -36.79 -33.29 -4.99
C SER A 799 -38.11 -33.18 -5.74
N VAL A 800 -38.63 -31.95 -5.86
CA VAL A 800 -39.95 -31.70 -6.46
C VAL A 800 -39.94 -31.76 -7.99
N GLY A 801 -40.95 -32.43 -8.54
CA GLY A 801 -41.24 -32.49 -9.98
C GLY A 801 -40.23 -33.30 -10.81
N PRO A 802 -40.57 -33.69 -12.06
CA PRO A 802 -39.61 -34.25 -12.99
C PRO A 802 -38.56 -33.18 -13.38
N PRO A 803 -37.26 -33.52 -13.53
CA PRO A 803 -36.67 -34.87 -13.57
C PRO A 803 -36.41 -35.56 -12.21
N GLY A 804 -36.67 -34.92 -11.08
CA GLY A 804 -36.54 -35.48 -9.74
C GLY A 804 -37.57 -36.56 -9.43
N ASN A 805 -37.37 -37.25 -8.30
CA ASN A 805 -38.22 -38.37 -7.87
C ASN A 805 -39.58 -37.96 -7.25
N GLY A 806 -39.80 -36.68 -6.98
CA GLY A 806 -41.07 -36.14 -6.46
C GLY A 806 -41.21 -36.22 -4.93
N GLU A 807 -40.22 -36.74 -4.22
CA GLU A 807 -40.26 -36.94 -2.77
C GLU A 807 -39.85 -35.67 -2.01
N THR A 808 -40.46 -35.44 -0.85
CA THR A 808 -40.16 -34.32 0.06
C THR A 808 -40.09 -34.78 1.51
N GLY A 809 -39.63 -33.94 2.42
CA GLY A 809 -39.63 -34.26 3.86
C GLY A 809 -38.66 -35.38 4.23
N LYS A 810 -38.99 -36.09 5.31
CA LYS A 810 -38.22 -37.24 5.81
C LYS A 810 -38.10 -38.36 4.79
N ASP A 811 -39.13 -38.59 3.98
CA ASP A 811 -39.15 -39.65 2.97
C ASP A 811 -38.03 -39.42 1.93
N TRP A 812 -37.91 -38.18 1.43
CA TRP A 812 -36.81 -37.77 0.55
C TRP A 812 -35.42 -38.05 1.13
N MET A 813 -35.23 -37.70 2.41
CA MET A 813 -33.94 -37.85 3.09
C MET A 813 -33.57 -39.30 3.37
N LYS A 814 -34.57 -40.14 3.70
CA LYS A 814 -34.37 -41.49 4.24
C LYS A 814 -34.52 -42.59 3.19
N ASP A 815 -35.58 -42.56 2.38
CA ASP A 815 -36.03 -43.73 1.61
C ASP A 815 -35.99 -43.51 0.07
N SER A 816 -35.67 -42.30 -0.39
CA SER A 816 -35.70 -41.94 -1.82
C SER A 816 -34.50 -42.44 -2.65
N SER A 817 -34.68 -42.53 -3.98
CA SER A 817 -33.58 -42.78 -4.96
C SER A 817 -32.51 -41.67 -5.03
N GLU A 818 -32.70 -40.59 -4.26
CA GLU A 818 -31.82 -39.44 -4.16
C GLU A 818 -31.37 -39.17 -2.72
N ASN A 819 -31.64 -40.06 -1.75
CA ASN A 819 -30.72 -40.19 -0.63
C ASN A 819 -29.32 -40.53 -1.20
N CYS A 820 -28.21 -40.19 -0.52
CA CYS A 820 -26.94 -40.82 -0.93
C CYS A 820 -26.91 -42.32 -0.49
N ALA A 821 -25.90 -43.10 -0.85
CA ALA A 821 -25.80 -44.50 -0.41
C ALA A 821 -25.02 -44.55 0.91
N ASN A 822 -25.58 -43.93 1.95
CA ASN A 822 -24.92 -43.12 3.00
C ASN A 822 -24.75 -41.65 2.59
N PRO A 823 -25.80 -40.81 2.58
CA PRO A 823 -25.62 -39.60 3.35
C PRO A 823 -25.54 -40.15 4.77
N PRO A 824 -24.72 -39.59 5.63
CA PRO A 824 -25.16 -39.58 6.99
C PRO A 824 -26.40 -38.65 7.06
#